data_AF-A0A850Z258-F1
#
_entry.id   AF-A0A850Z258-F1
#
_cell.length_a   1.000
_cell.length_b   1.000
_cell.length_c   1.000
_cell.angle_alpha   90.00
_cell.angle_beta   90.00
_cell.angle_gamma   90.00
#
_symmetry.space_group_name_H-M   'P 1'
#
loop_
_entity.id
_entity.type
_entity.pdbx_description
1 polymer ?
#
loop_
_entity_poly.entity_id
_entity_poly.type
_entity_poly.pdbx_seq_one_letter_code
_entity_poly.pdbx_strand_id
1 'polypeptide(L)'
;ETCNMAAAMETEQPGLEIFETAGREEQVPREEQPKLEPFYVERHSWSQLRKLLTDTRKYHGYMMAKAPHDFTFVKKNDPEGPHSDRIYYLAMSGENRENTLFYSEIPKTINKAAVLLLSWKPLLDLFPAILDYGMYSREEELLRERKRIGTVGIASYDYHRESGTFLFQAGSGIYHVKDGGPHGFTQQPLRPILVETSCPNIRMDPKLCPADPNWIAFIHCNDIWISNIESREERRLTFVHNELANVEEDPKSAGVATFVLQEEFDRYTGYWWCPKAQPSKYGGKVLQILYEENDESEVEIIHVTSPMLETRRTDSFRYPKTGTANPKVTFKISEVTINAEGRIADVVDKELVQPFEILFEGVEYIARAGWTPEGKYIWSILLDRSQTRLQIVLIPPALFIPTEDDAMERQKLIDAVPDSVTPFIIYEETTDIWINIHDIFHVFPQTHEDEIEFIFASECKTGFRHLYKVTSVLKESKYKRSCGGLPAPSDFKCLIKEEIAITSGEWEVLGRHGSNIYVDEAKKLVYFQGTKDSPLEHHLYVVNYENPGEVKRLTERGYSHACCVSQDCDMFISKYSNQKNPHCVSLYRLTGSEDDAAHRTKEFWATILDSAGPLPDYIPPEVFSFESSTGFTLYGMMYKPHNLQPGKKYPTVLFIYGGPQVQLVNNRFKGIKYFRLNTLASLGYVVVVIDNRGSCHRGLKFEGAFKYKMGQIEIDDQVEGLQYLASQYDFIDLERVGIHGWSYGGYLSLMALTQRSDIFRVAIAGAPVTLWIFYDTGYTERYMGHPEHNEQGYYLGSVAMQAEKFPSEPNRLLLLHGFLDENVHFAHTSILLSFLVRAGKPYDLQIYPQERHSIRVPESGEHYELHLLYYLQENLGSHIAAMKAM
;
A
#
# COMPACT_ATOMS: atom_id res chain seq x y z
N GLU A 1 -63.01 18.25 34.59
CA GLU A 1 -62.90 19.31 35.61
C GLU A 1 -62.04 20.44 35.06
N THR A 2 -62.66 21.62 34.95
CA THR A 2 -62.13 23.00 34.93
C THR A 2 -60.89 23.42 34.11
N CYS A 3 -61.18 24.40 33.22
CA CYS A 3 -60.38 25.43 32.52
C CYS A 3 -59.17 26.03 33.27
N ASN A 4 -58.07 26.52 32.66
CA ASN A 4 -57.80 27.45 31.52
C ASN A 4 -57.58 28.94 31.92
N MET A 5 -56.39 29.45 31.57
CA MET A 5 -55.97 30.83 31.18
C MET A 5 -55.89 32.04 32.15
N ALA A 6 -54.96 32.94 31.74
CA ALA A 6 -54.78 34.38 31.97
C ALA A 6 -53.96 34.80 33.22
N ALA A 7 -52.84 35.54 33.14
CA ALA A 7 -52.47 36.84 32.53
C ALA A 7 -52.72 38.07 33.43
N ALA A 8 -51.66 38.89 33.56
CA ALA A 8 -51.57 40.32 33.91
C ALA A 8 -51.95 40.82 35.33
N MET A 9 -51.05 41.55 35.99
CA MET A 9 -51.04 43.03 36.04
C MET A 9 -49.96 43.59 37.00
N GLU A 10 -49.41 44.72 36.59
CA GLU A 10 -48.45 45.61 37.25
C GLU A 10 -48.94 46.17 38.60
N THR A 11 -48.02 46.49 39.51
CA THR A 11 -48.11 47.66 40.40
C THR A 11 -46.71 48.21 40.76
N GLU A 12 -46.67 49.53 40.92
CA GLU A 12 -45.52 50.45 40.96
C GLU A 12 -44.79 50.61 42.32
N GLN A 13 -43.46 50.86 42.23
CA GLN A 13 -42.59 51.82 42.97
C GLN A 13 -42.40 51.72 44.52
N PRO A 14 -41.39 52.35 45.19
CA PRO A 14 -40.38 53.36 44.75
C PRO A 14 -38.91 53.19 45.28
N GLY A 15 -37.97 53.93 44.66
CA GLY A 15 -37.03 54.86 45.35
C GLY A 15 -35.78 54.40 46.14
N LEU A 16 -34.65 55.06 45.81
CA LEU A 16 -33.46 55.42 46.64
C LEU A 16 -32.54 54.26 47.12
N GLU A 17 -31.21 54.39 47.24
CA GLU A 17 -30.25 55.49 47.15
C GLU A 17 -28.85 54.89 46.97
N ILE A 18 -27.95 55.67 46.35
CA ILE A 18 -26.55 55.34 46.07
C ILE A 18 -25.70 55.56 47.32
N PHE A 19 -24.82 54.62 47.66
CA PHE A 19 -23.66 54.89 48.50
C PHE A 19 -22.38 54.37 47.82
N GLU A 20 -21.56 55.32 47.36
CA GLU A 20 -20.15 55.09 47.03
C GLU A 20 -19.35 54.81 48.31
N THR A 21 -18.50 53.79 48.27
CA THR A 21 -17.24 53.81 49.02
C THR A 21 -16.12 53.32 48.11
N ALA A 22 -15.15 54.20 47.89
CA ALA A 22 -13.98 53.99 47.05
C ALA A 22 -13.00 53.03 47.72
N GLY A 23 -12.73 51.89 47.06
CA GLY A 23 -11.56 51.06 47.28
C GLY A 23 -10.61 51.20 46.09
N ARG A 24 -9.42 51.76 46.33
CA ARG A 24 -8.28 51.75 45.40
C ARG A 24 -7.84 50.30 45.19
N GLU A 25 -8.05 49.75 44.00
CA GLU A 25 -7.23 48.65 43.51
C GLU A 25 -6.04 49.24 42.75
N GLU A 26 -4.83 48.96 43.25
CA GLU A 26 -3.59 49.21 42.54
C GLU A 26 -3.63 48.47 41.20
N GLN A 27 -3.62 49.23 40.10
CA GLN A 27 -3.30 48.68 38.78
C GLN A 27 -1.86 48.20 38.81
N VAL A 28 -1.67 46.90 39.02
CA VAL A 28 -0.45 46.20 38.64
C VAL A 28 -0.28 46.45 37.13
N PRO A 29 0.84 47.03 36.66
CA PRO A 29 1.07 47.13 35.24
C PRO A 29 1.10 45.70 34.69
N ARG A 30 0.18 45.37 33.78
CA ARG A 30 0.44 44.25 32.86
C ARG A 30 1.73 44.62 32.13
N GLU A 31 2.80 43.89 32.39
CA GLU A 31 3.98 43.92 31.52
C GLU A 31 3.47 43.72 30.10
N GLU A 32 3.62 44.74 29.25
CA GLU A 32 3.38 44.60 27.82
C GLU A 32 4.30 43.49 27.33
N GLN A 33 3.73 42.32 27.01
CA GLN A 33 4.50 41.29 26.32
C GLN A 33 5.10 41.93 25.07
N PRO A 34 6.42 41.78 24.83
CA PRO A 34 7.06 42.40 23.68
C PRO A 34 6.33 41.95 22.41
N LYS A 35 5.79 42.91 21.67
CA LYS A 35 5.01 42.66 20.46
C LYS A 35 5.90 41.94 19.43
N LEU A 36 5.65 40.65 19.20
CA LEU A 36 6.42 39.85 18.25
C LEU A 36 6.26 40.41 16.83
N GLU A 37 7.39 40.66 16.16
CA GLU A 37 7.39 41.17 14.80
C GLU A 37 7.26 40.02 13.78
N PRO A 38 6.45 40.18 12.72
CA PRO A 38 6.38 39.18 11.66
C PRO A 38 7.69 39.10 10.88
N PHE A 39 8.26 37.91 10.76
CA PHE A 39 9.30 37.61 9.78
C PHE A 39 8.68 37.52 8.38
N TYR A 40 9.29 38.18 7.41
CA TYR A 40 8.93 38.07 6.00
C TYR A 40 10.03 37.34 5.25
N VAL A 41 9.65 36.32 4.48
CA VAL A 41 10.60 35.55 3.65
C VAL A 41 11.18 36.44 2.56
N GLU A 42 12.41 36.15 2.14
CA GLU A 42 13.05 36.85 1.03
C GLU A 42 12.21 36.65 -0.24
N ARG A 43 11.97 37.75 -0.97
CA ARG A 43 11.20 37.72 -2.21
C ARG A 43 12.12 37.47 -3.40
N HIS A 44 12.28 36.20 -3.75
CA HIS A 44 13.03 35.79 -4.93
C HIS A 44 12.18 35.91 -6.21
N SER A 45 12.83 36.20 -7.33
CA SER A 45 12.22 36.01 -8.65
C SER A 45 12.05 34.53 -8.99
N TRP A 46 11.17 34.23 -9.95
CA TRP A 46 10.98 32.88 -10.48
C TRP A 46 12.30 32.18 -10.88
N SER A 47 13.18 32.91 -11.58
CA SER A 47 14.47 32.39 -12.03
C SER A 47 15.44 32.12 -10.86
N GLN A 48 15.39 32.94 -9.81
CA GLN A 48 16.19 32.71 -8.60
C GLN A 48 15.71 31.49 -7.82
N LEU A 49 14.39 31.31 -7.64
CA LEU A 49 13.83 30.10 -7.03
C LEU A 49 14.16 28.85 -7.85
N ARG A 50 14.07 28.91 -9.18
CA ARG A 50 14.46 27.80 -10.06
C ARG A 50 15.92 27.42 -9.85
N LYS A 51 16.81 28.41 -9.80
CA LYS A 51 18.23 28.19 -9.54
C LYS A 51 18.47 27.55 -8.16
N LEU A 52 17.81 28.05 -7.11
CA LEU A 52 17.88 27.50 -5.76
C LEU A 52 17.45 26.03 -5.72
N LEU A 53 16.32 25.69 -6.36
CA LEU A 53 15.81 24.31 -6.43
C LEU A 53 16.76 23.39 -7.21
N THR A 54 17.36 23.89 -8.28
CA THR A 54 18.33 23.14 -9.11
C THR A 54 19.61 22.86 -8.34
N ASP A 55 20.17 23.89 -7.68
CA ASP A 55 21.42 23.79 -6.93
C ASP A 55 21.26 22.82 -5.75
N THR A 56 20.13 22.89 -5.02
CA THR A 56 19.83 21.96 -3.91
C THR A 56 19.56 20.52 -4.38
N ARG A 57 18.94 20.32 -5.55
CA ARG A 57 18.67 18.97 -6.09
C ARG A 57 19.94 18.25 -6.55
N LYS A 58 20.95 18.97 -7.06
CA LYS A 58 22.20 18.39 -7.59
C LYS A 58 22.92 17.50 -6.59
N TYR A 59 22.93 17.88 -5.32
CA TYR A 59 23.55 17.10 -4.23
C TYR A 59 22.67 15.96 -3.71
N HIS A 60 21.41 15.85 -4.14
CA HIS A 60 20.47 14.82 -3.67
C HIS A 60 20.25 13.68 -4.67
N GLY A 61 20.69 13.84 -5.93
CA GLY A 61 20.44 12.86 -6.99
C GLY A 61 20.94 11.45 -6.67
N TYR A 62 22.08 11.31 -6.00
CA TYR A 62 22.63 9.99 -5.62
C TYR A 62 21.86 9.35 -4.44
N MET A 63 21.14 10.12 -3.63
CA MET A 63 20.35 9.60 -2.50
C MET A 63 19.01 9.01 -2.91
N MET A 64 18.58 9.28 -4.14
CA MET A 64 17.37 8.70 -4.71
C MET A 64 17.61 7.28 -5.27
N ALA A 65 18.84 6.77 -5.22
CA ALA A 65 19.14 5.39 -5.60
C ALA A 65 18.34 4.41 -4.72
N LYS A 66 17.66 3.47 -5.37
CA LYS A 66 16.87 2.45 -4.68
C LYS A 66 17.80 1.50 -3.92
N ALA A 67 17.62 1.44 -2.61
CA ALA A 67 18.31 0.48 -1.76
C ALA A 67 18.06 -0.98 -2.20
N PRO A 68 19.00 -1.90 -1.92
CA PRO A 68 18.81 -3.33 -2.12
C PRO A 68 17.50 -3.86 -1.50
N HIS A 69 16.76 -4.65 -2.25
CA HIS A 69 15.47 -5.25 -1.88
C HIS A 69 15.28 -6.62 -2.55
N ASP A 70 14.18 -7.30 -2.22
CA ASP A 70 13.82 -8.63 -2.73
C ASP A 70 14.95 -9.65 -2.54
N PHE A 71 15.33 -9.86 -1.26
CA PHE A 71 16.45 -10.72 -0.91
C PHE A 71 16.08 -12.20 -0.95
N THR A 72 16.93 -13.01 -1.60
CA THR A 72 16.86 -14.48 -1.56
C THR A 72 18.18 -15.04 -1.05
N PHE A 73 18.13 -15.92 -0.04
CA PHE A 73 19.28 -16.59 0.55
C PHE A 73 19.46 -17.99 -0.02
N VAL A 74 20.63 -18.36 -0.51
CA VAL A 74 20.90 -19.71 -1.03
C VAL A 74 22.18 -20.27 -0.43
N LYS A 75 22.07 -21.43 0.22
CA LYS A 75 23.19 -22.15 0.82
C LYS A 75 24.19 -22.62 -0.23
N LYS A 76 25.48 -22.43 0.03
CA LYS A 76 26.58 -22.92 -0.83
C LYS A 76 26.78 -24.43 -0.73
N ASN A 77 26.48 -25.02 0.42
CA ASN A 77 26.70 -26.44 0.73
C ASN A 77 28.11 -26.94 0.37
N ASP A 78 29.11 -26.07 0.52
CA ASP A 78 30.51 -26.35 0.27
C ASP A 78 31.26 -26.35 1.60
N PRO A 79 31.62 -27.53 2.17
CA PRO A 79 32.31 -27.62 3.47
C PRO A 79 33.69 -26.97 3.48
N GLU A 80 34.41 -27.00 2.35
CA GLU A 80 35.78 -26.49 2.21
C GLU A 80 35.81 -25.00 1.84
N GLY A 81 34.76 -24.52 1.15
CA GLY A 81 34.65 -23.13 0.71
C GLY A 81 34.56 -22.10 1.85
N PRO A 82 34.94 -20.83 1.63
CA PRO A 82 34.93 -19.79 2.67
C PRO A 82 33.53 -19.21 2.94
N HIS A 83 32.53 -19.53 2.11
CA HIS A 83 31.20 -18.91 2.14
C HIS A 83 30.13 -19.90 2.59
N SER A 84 29.18 -19.45 3.42
CA SER A 84 28.03 -20.24 3.85
C SER A 84 26.85 -20.10 2.89
N ASP A 85 26.62 -18.87 2.43
CA ASP A 85 25.44 -18.47 1.66
C ASP A 85 25.84 -17.52 0.53
N ARG A 86 25.02 -17.48 -0.51
CA ARG A 86 24.94 -16.36 -1.46
C ARG A 86 23.58 -15.69 -1.26
N ILE A 87 23.57 -14.36 -1.21
CA ILE A 87 22.35 -13.56 -1.23
C ILE A 87 22.17 -12.93 -2.60
N TYR A 88 20.96 -13.01 -3.15
CA TYR A 88 20.55 -12.34 -4.39
C TYR A 88 19.56 -11.22 -4.06
N TYR A 89 19.60 -10.12 -4.81
CA TYR A 89 18.75 -8.96 -4.56
C TYR A 89 18.66 -8.04 -5.78
N LEU A 90 17.59 -7.24 -5.83
CA LEU A 90 17.44 -6.13 -6.77
C LEU A 90 18.02 -4.85 -6.15
N ALA A 91 18.80 -4.10 -6.92
CA ALA A 91 19.33 -2.80 -6.50
C ALA A 91 19.63 -1.88 -7.69
N MET A 92 19.80 -0.59 -7.39
CA MET A 92 20.36 0.40 -8.31
C MET A 92 21.77 0.78 -7.87
N SER A 93 22.75 0.65 -8.77
CA SER A 93 24.12 1.12 -8.52
C SER A 93 24.26 2.62 -8.79
N GLY A 94 25.28 3.28 -8.24
CA GLY A 94 25.53 4.70 -8.51
C GLY A 94 25.90 5.00 -9.97
N GLU A 95 26.42 4.01 -10.70
CA GLU A 95 26.86 4.14 -12.10
C GLU A 95 25.71 3.85 -13.10
N ASN A 96 24.84 2.88 -12.79
CA ASN A 96 23.68 2.50 -13.61
C ASN A 96 22.36 2.90 -12.95
N ARG A 97 21.55 3.70 -13.67
CA ARG A 97 20.23 4.17 -13.22
C ARG A 97 19.10 3.12 -13.34
N GLU A 98 19.41 1.88 -13.69
CA GLU A 98 18.43 0.80 -13.81
C GLU A 98 18.52 -0.14 -12.60
N ASN A 99 17.36 -0.60 -12.14
CA ASN A 99 17.24 -1.63 -11.13
C ASN A 99 17.52 -3.00 -11.76
N THR A 100 18.47 -3.76 -11.21
CA THR A 100 18.89 -5.06 -11.77
C THR A 100 19.32 -6.03 -10.67
N LEU A 101 19.57 -7.29 -11.04
CA LEU A 101 19.96 -8.38 -10.13
C LEU A 101 21.45 -8.33 -9.78
N PHE A 102 21.72 -8.34 -8.48
CA PHE A 102 23.05 -8.48 -7.89
C PHE A 102 23.09 -9.68 -6.95
N TYR A 103 24.31 -10.12 -6.64
CA TYR A 103 24.56 -11.05 -5.56
C TYR A 103 25.73 -10.62 -4.68
N SER A 104 25.73 -11.11 -3.44
CA SER A 104 26.84 -10.98 -2.49
C SER A 104 27.13 -12.32 -1.81
N GLU A 105 28.39 -12.55 -1.44
CA GLU A 105 28.83 -13.80 -0.81
C GLU A 105 28.93 -13.62 0.70
N ILE A 106 28.31 -14.52 1.47
CA ILE A 106 28.31 -14.46 2.93
C ILE A 106 29.42 -15.38 3.47
N PRO A 107 30.42 -14.84 4.17
CA PRO A 107 31.51 -15.66 4.70
C PRO A 107 31.05 -16.48 5.91
N LYS A 108 31.64 -17.68 6.09
CA LYS A 108 31.39 -18.56 7.24
C LYS A 108 31.81 -17.94 8.59
N THR A 109 32.87 -17.13 8.56
CA THR A 109 33.44 -16.41 9.70
C THR A 109 33.80 -14.98 9.30
N ILE A 110 33.82 -14.07 10.28
CA ILE A 110 34.18 -12.66 10.07
C ILE A 110 35.27 -12.24 11.06
N ASN A 111 36.10 -11.29 10.68
CA ASN A 111 36.98 -10.60 11.62
C ASN A 111 36.15 -9.58 12.42
N LYS A 112 35.77 -9.93 13.65
CA LYS A 112 34.92 -9.07 14.51
C LYS A 112 35.54 -7.71 14.87
N ALA A 113 36.85 -7.53 14.65
CA ALA A 113 37.51 -6.24 14.85
C ALA A 113 37.32 -5.26 13.67
N ALA A 114 36.78 -5.71 12.53
CA ALA A 114 36.55 -4.89 11.35
C ALA A 114 35.10 -5.00 10.88
N VAL A 115 34.59 -3.93 10.26
CA VAL A 115 33.27 -3.94 9.60
C VAL A 115 33.45 -4.47 8.18
N LEU A 116 32.78 -5.59 7.87
CA LEU A 116 32.77 -6.15 6.53
C LEU A 116 31.73 -5.43 5.66
N LEU A 117 32.15 -4.89 4.53
CA LEU A 117 31.26 -4.38 3.47
C LEU A 117 31.16 -5.44 2.36
N LEU A 118 29.94 -5.92 2.09
CA LEU A 118 29.72 -6.90 1.02
C LEU A 118 29.78 -6.23 -0.35
N SER A 119 30.63 -6.76 -1.22
CA SER A 119 30.74 -6.31 -2.61
C SER A 119 29.52 -6.72 -3.42
N TRP A 120 28.88 -5.77 -4.10
CA TRP A 120 27.78 -6.08 -5.00
C TRP A 120 28.33 -6.61 -6.32
N LYS A 121 28.11 -7.90 -6.58
CA LYS A 121 28.51 -8.53 -7.83
C LYS A 121 27.31 -8.55 -8.77
N PRO A 122 27.38 -7.97 -9.98
CA PRO A 122 26.28 -8.04 -10.93
C PRO A 122 26.02 -9.49 -11.31
N LEU A 123 24.77 -9.92 -11.21
CA LEU A 123 24.38 -11.27 -11.64
C LEU A 123 24.25 -11.34 -13.16
N LEU A 124 23.79 -10.24 -13.78
CA LEU A 124 23.51 -10.17 -15.21
C LEU A 124 24.57 -9.32 -15.93
N ASP A 125 24.95 -9.76 -17.14
CA ASP A 125 25.73 -8.93 -18.07
C ASP A 125 24.90 -7.71 -18.49
N LEU A 126 25.54 -6.63 -18.97
CA LEU A 126 24.82 -5.43 -19.39
C LEU A 126 23.94 -5.74 -20.61
N PHE A 127 22.63 -5.63 -20.44
CA PHE A 127 21.67 -5.64 -21.52
C PHE A 127 20.73 -4.44 -21.33
N PRO A 128 20.33 -3.75 -22.41
CA PRO A 128 19.38 -2.65 -22.29
C PRO A 128 18.05 -3.24 -21.82
N ALA A 129 17.66 -2.97 -20.57
CA ALA A 129 16.33 -3.35 -20.10
C ALA A 129 15.25 -2.55 -20.83
N ILE A 130 15.60 -1.40 -21.43
CA ILE A 130 14.72 -0.56 -22.24
C ILE A 130 15.47 -0.11 -23.51
N LEU A 131 14.86 -0.33 -24.68
CA LEU A 131 15.44 0.03 -25.98
C LEU A 131 15.24 1.51 -26.35
N ASP A 132 14.16 2.14 -25.86
CA ASP A 132 13.83 3.56 -26.09
C ASP A 132 13.35 4.23 -24.79
N TYR A 133 13.94 5.38 -24.45
CA TYR A 133 13.66 6.17 -23.22
C TYR A 133 12.18 6.11 -22.76
N GLY A 134 11.88 5.27 -21.77
CA GLY A 134 10.66 5.35 -20.97
C GLY A 134 9.33 5.06 -21.68
N MET A 135 9.34 4.51 -22.91
CA MET A 135 8.12 4.07 -23.57
C MET A 135 7.76 2.64 -23.13
N TYR A 136 6.98 2.54 -22.06
CA TYR A 136 6.37 1.30 -21.61
C TYR A 136 5.11 0.98 -22.44
N SER A 137 4.70 -0.29 -22.46
CA SER A 137 3.34 -0.62 -22.93
C SER A 137 2.31 0.03 -22.01
N ARG A 138 1.06 0.13 -22.47
CA ARG A 138 -0.03 0.69 -21.67
C ARG A 138 -0.27 -0.10 -20.39
N GLU A 139 -0.24 -1.41 -20.48
CA GLU A 139 -0.42 -2.37 -19.39
C GLU A 139 0.71 -2.26 -18.36
N GLU A 140 1.96 -2.13 -18.82
CA GLU A 140 3.13 -1.91 -17.95
C GLU A 140 3.05 -0.55 -17.23
N GLU A 141 2.71 0.52 -17.94
CA GLU A 141 2.54 1.85 -17.36
C GLU A 141 1.47 1.84 -16.26
N LEU A 142 0.30 1.26 -16.56
CA LEU A 142 -0.80 1.10 -15.62
C LEU A 142 -0.41 0.26 -14.41
N LEU A 143 0.24 -0.89 -14.60
CA LEU A 143 0.70 -1.74 -13.51
C LEU A 143 1.71 -1.00 -12.60
N ARG A 144 2.59 -0.18 -13.20
CA ARG A 144 3.57 0.63 -12.45
C ARG A 144 2.91 1.76 -11.67
N GLU A 145 1.81 2.33 -12.14
CA GLU A 145 0.97 3.21 -11.34
C GLU A 145 0.38 2.44 -10.15
N ARG A 146 -0.31 1.31 -10.37
CA ARG A 146 -0.96 0.53 -9.28
C ARG A 146 0.03 0.05 -8.22
N LYS A 147 1.18 -0.49 -8.62
CA LYS A 147 2.26 -0.93 -7.71
C LYS A 147 3.10 0.22 -7.13
N ARG A 148 2.86 1.47 -7.54
CA ARG A 148 3.63 2.67 -7.15
C ARG A 148 5.14 2.53 -7.42
N ILE A 149 5.50 1.92 -8.56
CA ILE A 149 6.90 1.69 -8.94
C ILE A 149 7.45 2.94 -9.65
N GLY A 150 8.32 3.68 -8.96
CA GLY A 150 9.01 4.85 -9.53
C GLY A 150 10.29 4.52 -10.32
N THR A 151 10.92 3.37 -10.05
CA THR A 151 12.23 2.99 -10.62
C THR A 151 12.09 2.33 -11.98
N VAL A 152 13.14 2.44 -12.80
CA VAL A 152 13.25 1.78 -14.11
C VAL A 152 14.07 0.49 -13.98
N GLY A 153 13.80 -0.53 -14.79
CA GLY A 153 14.50 -1.82 -14.80
C GLY A 153 13.65 -2.98 -14.28
N ILE A 154 14.31 -4.04 -13.80
CA ILE A 154 13.65 -5.23 -13.27
C ILE A 154 12.88 -4.86 -12.00
N ALA A 155 11.57 -5.12 -11.98
CA ALA A 155 10.69 -4.77 -10.86
C ALA A 155 10.62 -5.87 -9.79
N SER A 156 10.66 -7.13 -10.20
CA SER A 156 10.61 -8.34 -9.37
C SER A 156 11.22 -9.52 -10.12
N TYR A 157 11.48 -10.63 -9.42
CA TYR A 157 11.92 -11.88 -10.02
C TYR A 157 11.33 -13.09 -9.29
N ASP A 158 11.17 -14.20 -10.01
CA ASP A 158 10.89 -15.52 -9.46
C ASP A 158 12.18 -16.34 -9.38
N TYR A 159 12.24 -17.26 -8.41
CA TYR A 159 13.39 -18.15 -8.24
C TYR A 159 12.95 -19.56 -7.82
N HIS A 160 13.36 -20.57 -8.59
CA HIS A 160 13.16 -21.97 -8.25
C HIS A 160 14.39 -22.55 -7.56
N ARG A 161 14.28 -22.83 -6.25
CA ARG A 161 15.40 -23.20 -5.38
C ARG A 161 16.14 -24.45 -5.82
N GLU A 162 15.43 -25.50 -6.25
CA GLU A 162 16.06 -26.79 -6.57
C GLU A 162 16.83 -26.77 -7.89
N SER A 163 16.43 -25.94 -8.85
CA SER A 163 17.14 -25.84 -10.15
C SER A 163 18.09 -24.64 -10.22
N GLY A 164 17.91 -23.65 -9.35
CA GLY A 164 18.58 -22.35 -9.42
C GLY A 164 18.06 -21.44 -10.54
N THR A 165 16.86 -21.71 -11.09
CA THR A 165 16.32 -20.93 -12.22
C THR A 165 15.73 -19.60 -11.73
N PHE A 166 16.23 -18.49 -12.26
CA PHE A 166 15.63 -17.16 -12.15
C PHE A 166 14.72 -16.89 -13.35
N LEU A 167 13.59 -16.22 -13.13
CA LEU A 167 12.71 -15.69 -14.17
C LEU A 167 12.36 -14.24 -13.85
N PHE A 168 12.48 -13.34 -14.81
CA PHE A 168 12.15 -11.93 -14.61
C PHE A 168 11.79 -11.24 -15.93
N GLN A 169 11.02 -10.15 -15.82
CA GLN A 169 10.73 -9.26 -16.93
C GLN A 169 11.70 -8.07 -16.92
N ALA A 170 12.21 -7.72 -18.10
CA ALA A 170 13.04 -6.54 -18.31
C ALA A 170 12.64 -5.89 -19.64
N GLY A 171 11.95 -4.75 -19.55
CA GLY A 171 11.21 -4.20 -20.67
C GLY A 171 10.17 -5.20 -21.16
N SER A 172 10.03 -5.33 -22.49
CA SER A 172 9.07 -6.26 -23.09
C SER A 172 9.49 -7.73 -23.10
N GLY A 173 10.73 -8.03 -22.71
CA GLY A 173 11.28 -9.39 -22.70
C GLY A 173 11.09 -10.09 -21.36
N ILE A 174 10.72 -11.38 -21.42
CA ILE A 174 10.84 -12.32 -20.30
C ILE A 174 12.18 -13.04 -20.45
N TYR A 175 12.99 -13.03 -19.39
CA TYR A 175 14.33 -13.61 -19.38
C TYR A 175 14.51 -14.63 -18.26
N HIS A 176 15.43 -15.56 -18.46
CA HIS A 176 15.85 -16.49 -17.43
C HIS A 176 17.38 -16.67 -17.38
N VAL A 177 17.89 -17.02 -16.20
CA VAL A 177 19.27 -17.47 -15.95
C VAL A 177 19.27 -18.57 -14.89
N LYS A 178 20.36 -19.31 -14.72
CA LYS A 178 20.50 -20.34 -13.67
C LYS A 178 21.71 -20.05 -12.78
N ASP A 179 21.53 -20.01 -11.46
CA ASP A 179 22.59 -19.86 -10.45
C ASP A 179 22.13 -20.42 -9.10
N GLY A 180 23.01 -21.09 -8.33
CA GLY A 180 22.70 -21.53 -6.96
C GLY A 180 21.93 -22.85 -6.82
N GLY A 181 21.89 -23.67 -7.87
CA GLY A 181 21.35 -25.04 -7.87
C GLY A 181 22.40 -26.09 -8.30
N PRO A 182 21.99 -27.19 -8.95
CA PRO A 182 22.89 -28.23 -9.47
C PRO A 182 23.93 -27.71 -10.46
N HIS A 183 23.68 -26.56 -11.08
CA HIS A 183 24.60 -25.88 -12.01
C HIS A 183 25.74 -25.13 -11.30
N GLY A 184 25.75 -25.09 -9.97
CA GLY A 184 26.76 -24.41 -9.17
C GLY A 184 26.53 -22.89 -9.09
N PHE A 185 27.61 -22.17 -8.78
CA PHE A 185 27.59 -20.73 -8.52
C PHE A 185 28.56 -19.99 -9.45
N THR A 186 28.04 -19.08 -10.26
CA THR A 186 28.84 -18.25 -11.18
C THR A 186 29.81 -17.35 -10.43
N GLN A 187 30.93 -17.00 -11.06
CA GLN A 187 31.89 -15.98 -10.60
C GLN A 187 31.93 -14.74 -11.51
N GLN A 188 31.11 -14.73 -12.56
CA GLN A 188 31.03 -13.66 -13.55
C GLN A 188 29.57 -13.40 -13.95
N PRO A 189 29.25 -12.23 -14.52
CA PRO A 189 27.90 -11.92 -14.97
C PRO A 189 27.37 -12.96 -15.98
N LEU A 190 26.12 -13.34 -15.82
CA LEU A 190 25.41 -14.28 -16.69
C LEU A 190 24.70 -13.50 -17.79
N ARG A 191 24.75 -14.02 -19.02
CA ARG A 191 23.95 -13.48 -20.11
C ARG A 191 22.50 -13.93 -19.93
N PRO A 192 21.52 -13.00 -19.80
CA PRO A 192 20.10 -13.37 -19.76
C PRO A 192 19.69 -14.07 -21.05
N ILE A 193 18.91 -15.14 -20.91
CA ILE A 193 18.35 -15.89 -22.05
C ILE A 193 16.91 -15.43 -22.24
N LEU A 194 16.60 -14.88 -23.42
CA LEU A 194 15.26 -14.45 -23.78
C LEU A 194 14.36 -15.67 -23.99
N VAL A 195 13.18 -15.66 -23.37
CA VAL A 195 12.11 -16.61 -23.68
C VAL A 195 11.44 -16.13 -24.97
N GLU A 196 11.74 -16.83 -26.08
CA GLU A 196 11.12 -16.60 -27.39
C GLU A 196 9.59 -16.74 -27.29
N THR A 197 8.86 -16.01 -28.14
CA THR A 197 7.40 -16.03 -28.15
C THR A 197 6.88 -15.72 -29.55
N SER A 198 5.70 -16.25 -29.86
CA SER A 198 4.92 -15.92 -31.06
C SER A 198 3.86 -14.84 -30.80
N CYS A 199 3.66 -14.46 -29.53
CA CYS A 199 2.71 -13.42 -29.13
C CYS A 199 3.14 -12.04 -29.65
N PRO A 200 2.25 -11.26 -30.29
CA PRO A 200 2.59 -9.97 -30.89
C PRO A 200 2.71 -8.81 -29.89
N ASN A 201 1.96 -8.88 -28.79
CA ASN A 201 1.89 -7.83 -27.76
C ASN A 201 2.68 -8.22 -26.50
N ILE A 202 2.74 -7.28 -25.55
CA ILE A 202 3.43 -7.45 -24.27
C ILE A 202 2.98 -8.72 -23.52
N ARG A 203 3.91 -9.34 -22.78
CA ARG A 203 3.65 -10.44 -21.85
C ARG A 203 3.85 -9.92 -20.43
N MET A 204 2.85 -10.13 -19.57
CA MET A 204 2.78 -9.58 -18.23
C MET A 204 2.77 -10.69 -17.18
N ASP A 205 3.16 -10.35 -15.94
CA ASP A 205 3.09 -11.24 -14.77
C ASP A 205 3.69 -12.65 -15.00
N PRO A 206 4.96 -12.76 -15.42
CA PRO A 206 5.58 -14.06 -15.65
C PRO A 206 5.88 -14.79 -14.33
N LYS A 207 5.50 -16.08 -14.23
CA LYS A 207 5.76 -16.92 -13.06
C LYS A 207 6.32 -18.29 -13.42
N LEU A 208 7.30 -18.75 -12.65
CA LEU A 208 7.82 -20.12 -12.74
C LEU A 208 6.82 -21.11 -12.16
N CYS A 209 6.63 -22.26 -12.83
CA CYS A 209 5.90 -23.38 -12.24
C CYS A 209 6.75 -23.99 -11.11
N PRO A 210 6.27 -24.00 -9.83
CA PRO A 210 7.06 -24.53 -8.73
C PRO A 210 7.24 -26.06 -8.80
N ALA A 211 6.37 -26.76 -9.54
CA ALA A 211 6.44 -28.21 -9.71
C ALA A 211 7.34 -28.63 -10.89
N ASP A 212 7.62 -27.73 -11.83
CA ASP A 212 8.51 -27.97 -12.97
C ASP A 212 9.14 -26.66 -13.48
N PRO A 213 10.42 -26.38 -13.19
CA PRO A 213 11.06 -25.12 -13.54
C PRO A 213 11.27 -24.91 -15.05
N ASN A 214 10.93 -25.91 -15.88
CA ASN A 214 10.94 -25.76 -17.33
C ASN A 214 9.70 -25.02 -17.85
N TRP A 215 8.61 -24.96 -17.08
CA TRP A 215 7.38 -24.29 -17.47
C TRP A 215 7.24 -22.93 -16.79
N ILE A 216 6.85 -21.94 -17.58
CA ILE A 216 6.42 -20.62 -17.09
C ILE A 216 4.98 -20.38 -17.52
N ALA A 217 4.29 -19.53 -16.78
CA ALA A 217 3.03 -18.92 -17.21
C ALA A 217 3.20 -17.41 -17.29
N PHE A 218 2.39 -16.76 -18.12
CA PHE A 218 2.29 -15.31 -18.23
C PHE A 218 0.93 -14.91 -18.78
N ILE A 219 0.58 -13.64 -18.63
CA ILE A 219 -0.61 -13.03 -19.23
C ILE A 219 -0.24 -12.39 -20.55
N HIS A 220 -1.06 -12.63 -21.57
CA HIS A 220 -0.97 -11.94 -22.85
C HIS A 220 -2.39 -11.66 -23.36
N CYS A 221 -2.68 -10.38 -23.62
CA CYS A 221 -4.00 -9.89 -24.03
C CYS A 221 -5.13 -10.44 -23.13
N ASN A 222 -5.00 -10.25 -21.82
CA ASN A 222 -5.98 -10.66 -20.80
C ASN A 222 -6.29 -12.17 -20.73
N ASP A 223 -5.46 -13.01 -21.36
CA ASP A 223 -5.54 -14.47 -21.27
C ASP A 223 -4.24 -15.09 -20.74
N ILE A 224 -4.36 -16.29 -20.19
CA ILE A 224 -3.27 -17.05 -19.62
C ILE A 224 -2.59 -17.87 -20.70
N TRP A 225 -1.26 -17.81 -20.72
CA TRP A 225 -0.40 -18.61 -21.58
C TRP A 225 0.64 -19.34 -20.75
N ILE A 226 1.12 -20.47 -21.29
CA ILE A 226 2.30 -21.17 -20.78
C ILE A 226 3.35 -21.31 -21.87
N SER A 227 4.61 -21.32 -21.45
CA SER A 227 5.74 -21.57 -22.33
C SER A 227 6.76 -22.46 -21.64
N ASN A 228 7.36 -23.38 -22.39
CA ASN A 228 8.48 -24.17 -21.94
C ASN A 228 9.80 -23.51 -22.34
N ILE A 229 10.68 -23.21 -21.38
CA ILE A 229 11.92 -22.49 -21.64
C ILE A 229 12.99 -23.34 -22.34
N GLU A 230 12.87 -24.67 -22.31
CA GLU A 230 13.82 -25.60 -22.95
C GLU A 230 13.32 -26.06 -24.33
N SER A 231 12.08 -26.55 -24.42
CA SER A 231 11.49 -27.07 -25.67
C SER A 231 10.93 -25.97 -26.58
N ARG A 232 10.75 -24.74 -26.07
CA ARG A 232 10.13 -23.59 -26.74
C ARG A 232 8.66 -23.81 -27.13
N GLU A 233 8.02 -24.83 -26.58
CA GLU A 233 6.59 -25.03 -26.76
C GLU A 233 5.81 -23.92 -26.05
N GLU A 234 4.91 -23.24 -26.76
CA GLU A 234 4.07 -22.17 -26.27
C GLU A 234 2.59 -22.53 -26.51
N ARG A 235 1.75 -22.28 -25.51
CA ARG A 235 0.31 -22.62 -25.56
C ARG A 235 -0.53 -21.60 -24.81
N ARG A 236 -1.56 -21.09 -25.48
CA ARG A 236 -2.68 -20.37 -24.86
C ARG A 236 -3.56 -21.34 -24.08
N LEU A 237 -3.87 -20.99 -22.83
CA LEU A 237 -4.71 -21.81 -21.95
C LEU A 237 -6.15 -21.33 -21.93
N THR A 238 -6.38 -20.02 -21.92
CA THR A 238 -7.71 -19.42 -21.85
C THR A 238 -8.02 -18.65 -23.13
N PHE A 239 -9.29 -18.61 -23.52
CA PHE A 239 -9.77 -17.99 -24.76
C PHE A 239 -10.90 -17.00 -24.48
N VAL A 240 -10.78 -16.24 -23.38
CA VAL A 240 -11.88 -15.37 -22.92
C VAL A 240 -11.87 -14.00 -23.58
N HIS A 241 -10.71 -13.56 -24.08
CA HIS A 241 -10.52 -12.24 -24.67
C HIS A 241 -10.09 -12.31 -26.15
N ASN A 242 -10.55 -11.34 -26.94
CA ASN A 242 -10.25 -11.15 -28.34
C ASN A 242 -9.52 -9.82 -28.52
N GLU A 243 -8.21 -9.88 -28.79
CA GLU A 243 -7.34 -8.71 -28.97
C GLU A 243 -7.78 -7.74 -30.08
N LEU A 244 -8.64 -8.17 -31.01
CA LEU A 244 -9.15 -7.35 -32.10
C LEU A 244 -10.41 -6.57 -31.72
N ALA A 245 -11.09 -6.97 -30.64
CA ALA A 245 -12.28 -6.30 -30.13
C ALA A 245 -11.88 -5.08 -29.28
N ASN A 246 -12.78 -4.10 -29.18
CA ASN A 246 -12.57 -2.97 -28.29
C ASN A 246 -13.04 -3.29 -26.85
N VAL A 247 -12.65 -2.45 -25.89
CA VAL A 247 -12.95 -2.62 -24.45
C VAL A 247 -14.47 -2.65 -24.14
N GLU A 248 -15.29 -2.07 -25.01
CA GLU A 248 -16.76 -2.07 -24.84
C GLU A 248 -17.37 -3.41 -25.26
N GLU A 249 -16.81 -4.03 -26.31
CA GLU A 249 -17.28 -5.29 -26.91
C GLU A 249 -16.72 -6.54 -26.22
N ASP A 250 -15.54 -6.45 -25.61
CA ASP A 250 -14.88 -7.58 -24.94
C ASP A 250 -14.46 -7.25 -23.49
N PRO A 251 -15.35 -7.52 -22.51
CA PRO A 251 -15.15 -7.16 -21.12
C PRO A 251 -14.55 -8.28 -20.26
N LYS A 252 -14.15 -9.42 -20.85
CA LYS A 252 -13.73 -10.60 -20.09
C LYS A 252 -12.22 -10.70 -19.98
N SER A 253 -11.74 -11.22 -18.86
CA SER A 253 -10.31 -11.49 -18.63
C SER A 253 -10.11 -12.71 -17.75
N ALA A 254 -8.99 -13.41 -17.95
CA ALA A 254 -8.60 -14.58 -17.17
C ALA A 254 -7.18 -14.43 -16.62
N GLY A 255 -7.00 -14.70 -15.33
CA GLY A 255 -5.71 -14.61 -14.67
C GLY A 255 -5.25 -13.19 -14.34
N VAL A 256 -6.12 -12.19 -14.51
CA VAL A 256 -5.82 -10.76 -14.30
C VAL A 256 -6.56 -10.24 -13.07
N ALA A 257 -5.89 -9.47 -12.23
CA ALA A 257 -6.57 -8.70 -11.18
C ALA A 257 -7.13 -7.40 -11.79
N THR A 258 -8.41 -7.10 -11.57
CA THR A 258 -9.06 -5.88 -12.11
C THR A 258 -8.59 -4.62 -11.39
N PHE A 259 -9.00 -3.44 -11.90
CA PHE A 259 -8.56 -2.13 -11.41
C PHE A 259 -8.63 -2.00 -9.87
N VAL A 260 -9.80 -2.27 -9.27
CA VAL A 260 -10.01 -2.12 -7.81
C VAL A 260 -9.12 -3.07 -7.01
N LEU A 261 -8.92 -4.30 -7.48
CA LEU A 261 -8.07 -5.28 -6.79
C LEU A 261 -6.60 -4.86 -6.80
N GLN A 262 -6.14 -4.24 -7.88
CA GLN A 262 -4.79 -3.70 -7.98
C GLN A 262 -4.61 -2.43 -7.13
N GLU A 263 -5.56 -1.49 -7.18
CA GLU A 263 -5.43 -0.18 -6.53
C GLU A 263 -5.75 -0.24 -5.03
N GLU A 264 -6.76 -1.00 -4.62
CA GLU A 264 -7.33 -0.92 -3.26
C GLU A 264 -7.02 -2.11 -2.36
N PHE A 265 -6.61 -3.23 -2.97
CA PHE A 265 -6.30 -4.46 -2.26
C PHE A 265 -4.85 -4.91 -2.43
N ASP A 266 -4.02 -4.16 -3.17
CA ASP A 266 -2.62 -4.50 -3.46
C ASP A 266 -2.44 -5.92 -4.05
N ARG A 267 -3.43 -6.42 -4.80
CA ARG A 267 -3.35 -7.70 -5.51
C ARG A 267 -3.18 -7.46 -7.01
N TYR A 268 -2.04 -7.91 -7.54
CA TYR A 268 -1.63 -7.61 -8.92
C TYR A 268 -1.63 -8.81 -9.86
N THR A 269 -2.16 -9.94 -9.41
CA THR A 269 -2.22 -11.19 -10.17
C THR A 269 -3.54 -11.89 -9.93
N GLY A 270 -4.05 -12.57 -10.96
CA GLY A 270 -5.28 -13.37 -10.89
C GLY A 270 -5.04 -14.86 -11.15
N TYR A 271 -3.81 -15.35 -11.18
CA TYR A 271 -3.53 -16.78 -11.37
C TYR A 271 -2.41 -17.32 -10.46
N TRP A 272 -2.49 -18.60 -10.12
CA TRP A 272 -1.61 -19.27 -9.16
C TRP A 272 -1.32 -20.71 -9.58
N TRP A 273 -0.05 -21.00 -9.84
CA TRP A 273 0.43 -22.36 -10.05
C TRP A 273 0.19 -23.25 -8.83
N CYS A 274 -0.29 -24.47 -9.05
CA CYS A 274 -0.24 -25.52 -8.04
C CYS A 274 1.23 -25.88 -7.77
N PRO A 275 1.67 -25.95 -6.50
CA PRO A 275 3.06 -26.18 -6.16
C PRO A 275 3.54 -27.62 -6.42
N LYS A 276 2.62 -28.55 -6.69
CA LYS A 276 2.90 -29.97 -6.94
C LYS A 276 2.27 -30.42 -8.25
N ALA A 277 2.98 -31.29 -8.96
CA ALA A 277 2.45 -31.95 -10.15
C ALA A 277 1.84 -33.30 -9.77
N GLN A 278 0.70 -33.65 -10.36
CA GLN A 278 0.11 -34.97 -10.19
C GLN A 278 0.65 -35.93 -11.25
N PRO A 279 0.90 -37.21 -10.93
CA PRO A 279 1.32 -38.17 -11.95
C PRO A 279 0.19 -38.44 -12.96
N SER A 280 0.52 -38.46 -14.25
CA SER A 280 -0.42 -38.84 -15.31
C SER A 280 -0.49 -40.35 -15.46
N LYS A 281 -1.67 -40.88 -15.84
CA LYS A 281 -1.88 -42.32 -16.13
C LYS A 281 -0.95 -42.88 -17.21
N TYR A 282 -0.40 -42.00 -18.06
CA TYR A 282 0.46 -42.35 -19.19
C TYR A 282 1.96 -42.10 -18.94
N GLY A 283 2.39 -41.99 -17.67
CA GLY A 283 3.81 -41.86 -17.31
C GLY A 283 4.39 -40.45 -17.39
N GLY A 284 3.54 -39.44 -17.62
CA GLY A 284 3.88 -38.01 -17.54
C GLY A 284 3.38 -37.36 -16.24
N LYS A 285 2.97 -36.09 -16.32
CA LYS A 285 2.46 -35.32 -15.17
C LYS A 285 1.35 -34.35 -15.56
N VAL A 286 0.55 -33.93 -14.59
CA VAL A 286 -0.50 -32.93 -14.73
C VAL A 286 -0.11 -31.73 -13.88
N LEU A 287 0.04 -30.58 -14.54
CA LEU A 287 0.23 -29.29 -13.90
C LEU A 287 -1.13 -28.59 -13.79
N GLN A 288 -1.32 -27.80 -12.74
CA GLN A 288 -2.59 -27.10 -12.51
C GLN A 288 -2.32 -25.61 -12.27
N ILE A 289 -3.17 -24.75 -12.83
CA ILE A 289 -3.19 -23.31 -12.57
C ILE A 289 -4.60 -22.96 -12.09
N LEU A 290 -4.72 -22.48 -10.85
CA LEU A 290 -5.91 -21.76 -10.40
C LEU A 290 -5.91 -20.38 -11.06
N TYR A 291 -7.07 -19.91 -11.51
CA TYR A 291 -7.20 -18.52 -11.91
C TYR A 291 -8.58 -17.95 -11.62
N GLU A 292 -8.63 -16.63 -11.51
CA GLU A 292 -9.83 -15.81 -11.48
C GLU A 292 -10.21 -15.44 -12.91
N GLU A 293 -11.48 -15.67 -13.26
CA GLU A 293 -12.09 -15.16 -14.48
C GLU A 293 -13.02 -14.00 -14.11
N ASN A 294 -12.86 -12.87 -14.79
CA ASN A 294 -13.63 -11.65 -14.55
C ASN A 294 -14.50 -11.32 -15.76
N ASP A 295 -15.69 -10.80 -15.50
CA ASP A 295 -16.58 -10.20 -16.49
C ASP A 295 -16.95 -8.78 -16.05
N GLU A 296 -16.39 -7.78 -16.74
CA GLU A 296 -16.59 -6.36 -16.47
C GLU A 296 -17.74 -5.75 -17.29
N SER A 297 -18.64 -6.56 -17.87
CA SER A 297 -19.72 -6.09 -18.77
C SER A 297 -20.56 -4.98 -18.15
N GLU A 298 -20.94 -5.17 -16.88
CA GLU A 298 -21.81 -4.27 -16.11
C GLU A 298 -21.03 -3.16 -15.39
N VAL A 299 -19.70 -3.17 -15.46
CA VAL A 299 -18.87 -2.13 -14.87
C VAL A 299 -18.89 -0.91 -15.77
N GLU A 300 -19.13 0.26 -15.18
CA GLU A 300 -19.18 1.52 -15.91
C GLU A 300 -17.87 1.81 -16.65
N ILE A 301 -18.00 2.42 -17.83
CA ILE A 301 -16.86 2.86 -18.64
C ILE A 301 -16.68 4.37 -18.46
N ILE A 302 -15.49 4.76 -18.02
CA ILE A 302 -15.04 6.16 -18.03
C ILE A 302 -14.01 6.38 -19.14
N HIS A 303 -13.80 7.64 -19.50
CA HIS A 303 -12.86 8.03 -20.55
C HIS A 303 -11.79 8.94 -19.95
N VAL A 304 -10.55 8.46 -19.92
CA VAL A 304 -9.38 9.23 -19.45
C VAL A 304 -8.62 9.75 -20.66
N THR A 305 -8.08 10.96 -20.56
CA THR A 305 -7.32 11.52 -21.69
C THR A 305 -6.10 10.64 -22.00
N SER A 306 -5.88 10.37 -23.29
CA SER A 306 -4.74 9.55 -23.73
C SER A 306 -3.42 10.34 -23.56
N PRO A 307 -2.31 9.69 -23.15
CA PRO A 307 -1.02 10.38 -22.99
C PRO A 307 -0.49 11.05 -24.26
N MET A 308 -0.86 10.54 -25.45
CA MET A 308 -0.52 11.17 -26.74
C MET A 308 -1.48 12.32 -27.05
N LEU A 309 -1.28 13.46 -26.40
CA LEU A 309 -2.18 14.62 -26.44
C LEU A 309 -2.51 15.12 -27.85
N GLU A 310 -1.59 14.98 -28.81
CA GLU A 310 -1.76 15.38 -30.21
C GLU A 310 -2.91 14.63 -30.90
N THR A 311 -3.18 13.39 -30.47
CA THR A 311 -4.29 12.58 -30.99
C THR A 311 -5.65 13.15 -30.62
N ARG A 312 -5.73 13.90 -29.50
CA ARG A 312 -6.97 14.41 -28.90
C ARG A 312 -8.00 13.30 -28.67
N ARG A 313 -7.52 12.14 -28.24
CA ARG A 313 -8.31 10.95 -27.92
C ARG A 313 -8.32 10.66 -26.42
N THR A 314 -9.21 9.77 -26.04
CA THR A 314 -9.31 9.21 -24.70
C THR A 314 -9.14 7.69 -24.77
N ASP A 315 -8.67 7.11 -23.68
CA ASP A 315 -8.67 5.68 -23.45
C ASP A 315 -9.89 5.33 -22.58
N SER A 316 -10.55 4.21 -22.89
CA SER A 316 -11.68 3.70 -22.13
C SER A 316 -11.20 2.86 -20.95
N PHE A 317 -11.78 3.07 -19.77
CA PHE A 317 -11.45 2.37 -18.52
C PHE A 317 -12.72 1.81 -17.89
N ARG A 318 -12.69 0.53 -17.49
CA ARG A 318 -13.68 -0.04 -16.57
C ARG A 318 -13.40 0.50 -15.17
N TYR A 319 -14.33 1.27 -14.62
CA TYR A 319 -14.16 1.95 -13.34
C TYR A 319 -15.43 1.82 -12.50
N PRO A 320 -15.46 0.90 -11.51
CA PRO A 320 -16.61 0.72 -10.64
C PRO A 320 -16.65 1.86 -9.61
N LYS A 321 -17.35 2.94 -9.93
CA LYS A 321 -17.60 4.01 -8.96
C LYS A 321 -18.43 3.48 -7.80
N THR A 322 -18.26 4.06 -6.61
CA THR A 322 -19.00 3.68 -5.41
C THR A 322 -20.52 3.59 -5.65
N GLY A 323 -21.13 2.52 -5.16
CA GLY A 323 -22.54 2.20 -5.35
C GLY A 323 -22.92 1.60 -6.71
N THR A 324 -21.97 1.37 -7.62
CA THR A 324 -22.23 0.65 -8.90
C THR A 324 -21.72 -0.78 -8.88
N ALA A 325 -21.89 -1.50 -9.99
CA ALA A 325 -21.47 -2.88 -10.10
C ALA A 325 -19.94 -3.00 -10.08
N ASN A 326 -19.43 -3.93 -9.28
CA ASN A 326 -18.09 -4.50 -9.46
C ASN A 326 -18.13 -5.57 -10.59
N PRO A 327 -16.96 -6.02 -11.08
CA PRO A 327 -16.88 -7.17 -11.99
C PRO A 327 -17.57 -8.40 -11.41
N LYS A 328 -18.22 -9.20 -12.27
CA LYS A 328 -18.61 -10.57 -11.87
C LYS A 328 -17.36 -11.44 -11.88
N VAL A 329 -17.15 -12.20 -10.81
CA VAL A 329 -15.93 -12.98 -10.60
C VAL A 329 -16.25 -14.45 -10.37
N THR A 330 -15.36 -15.33 -10.83
CA THR A 330 -15.42 -16.76 -10.52
C THR A 330 -14.02 -17.38 -10.52
N PHE A 331 -13.87 -18.52 -9.86
CA PHE A 331 -12.65 -19.32 -9.95
C PHE A 331 -12.76 -20.37 -11.06
N LYS A 332 -11.63 -20.64 -11.69
CA LYS A 332 -11.42 -21.73 -12.65
C LYS A 332 -10.07 -22.41 -12.45
N ILE A 333 -9.91 -23.60 -13.03
CA ILE A 333 -8.64 -24.33 -13.06
C ILE A 333 -8.32 -24.76 -14.49
N SER A 334 -7.11 -24.47 -14.95
CA SER A 334 -6.56 -25.10 -16.14
C SER A 334 -5.70 -26.30 -15.74
N GLU A 335 -6.03 -27.49 -16.23
CA GLU A 335 -5.23 -28.71 -16.10
C GLU A 335 -4.43 -28.97 -17.38
N VAL A 336 -3.10 -29.04 -17.24
CA VAL A 336 -2.19 -29.22 -18.36
C VAL A 336 -1.51 -30.57 -18.22
N THR A 337 -1.87 -31.52 -19.07
CA THR A 337 -1.25 -32.84 -19.11
C THR A 337 0.01 -32.80 -19.96
N ILE A 338 1.15 -33.09 -19.33
CA ILE A 338 2.47 -33.18 -19.95
C ILE A 338 2.85 -34.66 -20.09
N ASN A 339 3.31 -35.07 -21.26
CA ASN A 339 3.79 -36.44 -21.50
C ASN A 339 5.20 -36.67 -20.91
N ALA A 340 5.74 -37.89 -21.05
CA ALA A 340 7.05 -38.25 -20.52
C ALA A 340 8.20 -37.45 -21.17
N GLU A 341 8.01 -36.99 -22.41
CA GLU A 341 8.97 -36.18 -23.17
C GLU A 341 8.93 -34.68 -22.81
N GLY A 342 8.06 -34.27 -21.87
CA GLY A 342 7.94 -32.87 -21.47
C GLY A 342 7.14 -32.00 -22.44
N ARG A 343 6.28 -32.59 -23.28
CA ARG A 343 5.41 -31.91 -24.24
C ARG A 343 3.96 -31.88 -23.74
N ILE A 344 3.21 -30.85 -24.13
CA ILE A 344 1.78 -30.76 -23.83
C ILE A 344 1.02 -31.82 -24.62
N ALA A 345 0.39 -32.75 -23.91
CA ALA A 345 -0.50 -33.76 -24.47
C ALA A 345 -1.94 -33.26 -24.55
N ASP A 346 -2.42 -32.58 -23.50
CA ASP A 346 -3.80 -32.10 -23.41
C ASP A 346 -3.93 -30.91 -22.45
N VAL A 347 -4.95 -30.08 -22.66
CA VAL A 347 -5.31 -28.95 -21.79
C VAL A 347 -6.82 -28.99 -21.57
N VAL A 348 -7.23 -29.09 -20.30
CA VAL A 348 -8.65 -29.09 -19.90
C VAL A 348 -8.91 -27.88 -19.02
N ASP A 349 -9.77 -26.98 -19.48
CA ASP A 349 -10.29 -25.89 -18.66
C ASP A 349 -11.47 -26.39 -17.80
N LYS A 350 -11.52 -25.94 -16.55
CA LYS A 350 -12.50 -26.41 -15.57
C LYS A 350 -13.15 -25.25 -14.81
N GLU A 351 -14.45 -25.38 -14.60
CA GLU A 351 -15.29 -24.45 -13.85
C GLU A 351 -15.79 -25.07 -12.54
N LEU A 352 -16.19 -24.22 -11.59
CA LEU A 352 -16.85 -24.69 -10.36
C LEU A 352 -18.14 -25.47 -10.69
N VAL A 353 -18.37 -26.57 -9.97
CA VAL A 353 -19.56 -27.44 -10.12
C VAL A 353 -20.88 -26.68 -9.92
N GLN A 354 -20.88 -25.62 -9.13
CA GLN A 354 -21.97 -24.67 -8.94
C GLN A 354 -21.44 -23.23 -9.06
N PRO A 355 -22.28 -22.25 -9.45
CA PRO A 355 -21.92 -20.84 -9.52
C PRO A 355 -21.23 -20.31 -8.26
N PHE A 356 -20.32 -19.34 -8.47
CA PHE A 356 -19.52 -18.72 -7.41
C PHE A 356 -20.41 -18.11 -6.31
N GLU A 357 -21.49 -17.43 -6.69
CA GLU A 357 -22.41 -16.75 -5.78
C GLU A 357 -23.22 -17.72 -4.90
N ILE A 358 -23.36 -18.98 -5.33
CA ILE A 358 -24.01 -20.04 -4.55
C ILE A 358 -23.02 -20.65 -3.55
N LEU A 359 -21.78 -20.91 -3.99
CA LEU A 359 -20.76 -21.53 -3.15
C LEU A 359 -20.18 -20.56 -2.11
N PHE A 360 -20.14 -19.27 -2.44
CA PHE A 360 -19.53 -18.21 -1.64
C PHE A 360 -20.51 -17.04 -1.48
N GLU A 361 -21.64 -17.31 -0.82
CA GLU A 361 -22.74 -16.36 -0.64
C GLU A 361 -22.25 -15.02 -0.05
N GLY A 362 -22.58 -13.91 -0.72
CA GLY A 362 -22.30 -12.56 -0.25
C GLY A 362 -20.84 -12.14 -0.35
N VAL A 363 -20.02 -12.86 -1.13
CA VAL A 363 -18.65 -12.47 -1.46
C VAL A 363 -18.67 -11.55 -2.68
N GLU A 364 -17.91 -10.45 -2.59
CA GLU A 364 -17.72 -9.47 -3.65
C GLU A 364 -16.28 -9.46 -4.16
N TYR A 365 -15.29 -9.59 -3.26
CA TYR A 365 -13.87 -9.46 -3.60
C TYR A 365 -13.09 -10.73 -3.24
N ILE A 366 -12.34 -11.24 -4.23
CA ILE A 366 -11.27 -12.22 -4.01
C ILE A 366 -10.01 -11.45 -3.60
N ALA A 367 -9.78 -11.29 -2.30
CA ALA A 367 -8.71 -10.45 -1.78
C ALA A 367 -7.33 -11.10 -1.95
N ARG A 368 -7.20 -12.39 -1.64
CA ARG A 368 -5.97 -13.19 -1.82
C ARG A 368 -6.35 -14.62 -2.19
N ALA A 369 -5.53 -15.32 -2.95
CA ALA A 369 -5.67 -16.75 -3.19
C ALA A 369 -4.31 -17.42 -3.39
N GLY A 370 -4.31 -18.74 -3.31
CA GLY A 370 -3.12 -19.56 -3.54
C GLY A 370 -3.40 -21.03 -3.27
N TRP A 371 -2.33 -21.78 -3.01
CA TRP A 371 -2.39 -23.22 -2.75
C TRP A 371 -1.81 -23.55 -1.38
N THR A 372 -2.35 -24.60 -0.78
CA THR A 372 -1.69 -25.29 0.34
C THR A 372 -0.35 -25.87 -0.13
N PRO A 373 0.68 -26.01 0.75
CA PRO A 373 2.03 -26.43 0.34
C PRO A 373 2.08 -27.77 -0.43
N GLU A 374 1.15 -28.68 -0.14
CA GLU A 374 1.02 -29.99 -0.78
C GLU A 374 0.22 -29.95 -2.09
N GLY A 375 -0.42 -28.83 -2.42
CA GLY A 375 -1.31 -28.71 -3.57
C GLY A 375 -2.65 -29.44 -3.41
N LYS A 376 -3.02 -29.85 -2.18
CA LYS A 376 -4.25 -30.60 -1.90
C LYS A 376 -5.51 -29.73 -1.99
N TYR A 377 -5.41 -28.50 -1.49
CA TYR A 377 -6.47 -27.50 -1.55
C TYR A 377 -5.94 -26.19 -2.12
N ILE A 378 -6.81 -25.52 -2.87
CA ILE A 378 -6.73 -24.08 -3.10
C ILE A 378 -7.21 -23.38 -1.83
N TRP A 379 -6.62 -22.25 -1.48
CA TRP A 379 -7.15 -21.37 -0.45
C TRP A 379 -7.48 -20.00 -1.04
N SER A 380 -8.47 -19.33 -0.46
CA SER A 380 -8.82 -17.95 -0.80
C SER A 380 -9.25 -17.16 0.44
N ILE A 381 -8.87 -15.89 0.49
CA ILE A 381 -9.37 -14.88 1.43
C ILE A 381 -10.42 -14.06 0.68
N LEU A 382 -11.66 -14.14 1.14
CA LEU A 382 -12.84 -13.56 0.51
C LEU A 382 -13.43 -12.46 1.39
N LEU A 383 -13.88 -11.38 0.77
CA LEU A 383 -14.56 -10.27 1.43
C LEU A 383 -15.97 -10.08 0.88
N ASP A 384 -16.87 -9.69 1.76
CA ASP A 384 -18.15 -9.12 1.36
C ASP A 384 -18.00 -7.68 0.83
N ARG A 385 -19.04 -7.16 0.19
CA ARG A 385 -19.02 -5.82 -0.40
C ARG A 385 -18.73 -4.70 0.59
N SER A 386 -19.27 -4.80 1.81
CA SER A 386 -19.04 -3.79 2.86
C SER A 386 -17.66 -3.89 3.49
N GLN A 387 -16.90 -4.97 3.19
CA GLN A 387 -15.58 -5.25 3.73
C GLN A 387 -15.59 -5.31 5.26
N THR A 388 -16.65 -5.87 5.82
CA THR A 388 -16.83 -6.09 7.26
C THR A 388 -16.88 -7.56 7.64
N ARG A 389 -16.90 -8.47 6.66
CA ARG A 389 -16.82 -9.92 6.83
C ARG A 389 -15.71 -10.49 5.95
N LEU A 390 -14.77 -11.17 6.60
CA LEU A 390 -13.70 -11.91 5.94
C LEU A 390 -13.90 -13.41 6.14
N GLN A 391 -13.68 -14.18 5.08
CA GLN A 391 -13.67 -15.64 5.12
C GLN A 391 -12.36 -16.17 4.53
N ILE A 392 -11.75 -17.15 5.20
CA ILE A 392 -10.69 -17.97 4.62
C ILE A 392 -11.31 -19.30 4.24
N VAL A 393 -11.23 -19.66 2.96
CA VAL A 393 -11.93 -20.82 2.41
C VAL A 393 -10.95 -21.74 1.70
N LEU A 394 -11.01 -23.04 2.00
CA LEU A 394 -10.36 -24.07 1.21
C LEU A 394 -11.30 -24.60 0.14
N ILE A 395 -10.77 -24.75 -1.07
CA ILE A 395 -11.48 -25.18 -2.26
C ILE A 395 -10.76 -26.43 -2.80
N PRO A 396 -11.33 -27.64 -2.63
CA PRO A 396 -10.76 -28.85 -3.22
C PRO A 396 -10.75 -28.75 -4.77
N PRO A 397 -9.68 -29.15 -5.46
CA PRO A 397 -9.65 -29.18 -6.94
C PRO A 397 -10.76 -30.05 -7.55
N ALA A 398 -11.27 -31.04 -6.80
CA ALA A 398 -12.40 -31.88 -7.22
C ALA A 398 -13.75 -31.13 -7.29
N LEU A 399 -13.84 -29.88 -6.80
CA LEU A 399 -15.01 -29.02 -7.04
C LEU A 399 -15.07 -28.48 -8.46
N PHE A 400 -13.99 -28.63 -9.24
CA PHE A 400 -13.92 -28.13 -10.60
C PHE A 400 -14.18 -29.27 -11.59
N ILE A 401 -15.14 -29.06 -12.48
CA ILE A 401 -15.51 -29.99 -13.55
C ILE A 401 -15.11 -29.38 -14.91
N PRO A 402 -14.80 -30.20 -15.92
CA PRO A 402 -14.58 -29.70 -17.28
C PRO A 402 -15.73 -28.80 -17.74
N THR A 403 -15.40 -27.68 -18.36
CA THR A 403 -16.40 -26.79 -18.97
C THR A 403 -17.01 -27.49 -20.19
N GLU A 404 -18.33 -27.66 -20.18
CA GLU A 404 -19.09 -28.36 -21.22
C GLU A 404 -20.37 -27.60 -21.57
N ASP A 405 -20.56 -27.33 -22.87
CA ASP A 405 -21.76 -26.66 -23.39
C ASP A 405 -22.96 -27.62 -23.44
N ASP A 406 -22.73 -28.92 -23.61
CA ASP A 406 -23.80 -29.92 -23.61
C ASP A 406 -24.34 -30.13 -22.19
N ALA A 407 -25.56 -29.65 -21.94
CA ALA A 407 -26.17 -29.68 -20.63
C ALA A 407 -26.31 -31.11 -20.05
N MET A 408 -26.48 -32.13 -20.90
CA MET A 408 -26.63 -33.51 -20.44
C MET A 408 -25.29 -34.10 -20.00
N GLU A 409 -24.20 -33.84 -20.73
CA GLU A 409 -22.85 -34.24 -20.34
C GLU A 409 -22.39 -33.47 -19.10
N ARG A 410 -22.67 -32.16 -19.04
CA ARG A 410 -22.42 -31.33 -17.85
C ARG A 410 -23.14 -31.87 -16.62
N GLN A 411 -24.40 -32.31 -16.74
CA GLN A 411 -25.12 -32.92 -15.62
C GLN A 411 -24.46 -34.23 -15.15
N LYS A 412 -23.98 -35.08 -16.07
CA LYS A 412 -23.24 -36.29 -15.70
C LYS A 412 -21.96 -35.96 -14.94
N LEU A 413 -21.24 -34.91 -15.36
CA LEU A 413 -20.04 -34.44 -14.65
C LEU A 413 -20.38 -33.93 -13.25
N ILE A 414 -21.47 -33.19 -13.09
CA ILE A 414 -21.97 -32.73 -11.78
C ILE A 414 -22.31 -33.93 -10.89
N ASP A 415 -23.08 -34.89 -11.39
CA ASP A 415 -23.51 -36.08 -10.64
C ASP A 415 -22.33 -36.98 -10.25
N ALA A 416 -21.22 -36.92 -10.99
CA ALA A 416 -20.00 -37.66 -10.69
C ALA A 416 -19.18 -37.05 -9.53
N VAL A 417 -19.40 -35.77 -9.17
CA VAL A 417 -18.70 -35.13 -8.04
C VAL A 417 -19.39 -35.52 -6.72
N PRO A 418 -18.71 -36.24 -5.81
CA PRO A 418 -19.33 -36.67 -4.55
C PRO A 418 -19.81 -35.50 -3.70
N ASP A 419 -20.98 -35.61 -3.09
CA ASP A 419 -21.54 -34.58 -2.18
C ASP A 419 -20.63 -34.23 -0.99
N SER A 420 -19.70 -35.10 -0.63
CA SER A 420 -18.70 -34.83 0.42
C SER A 420 -17.65 -33.81 -0.01
N VAL A 421 -17.45 -33.60 -1.30
CA VAL A 421 -16.56 -32.57 -1.86
C VAL A 421 -17.29 -31.23 -1.77
N THR A 422 -16.81 -30.33 -0.92
CA THR A 422 -17.47 -29.08 -0.58
C THR A 422 -16.43 -28.00 -0.27
N PRO A 423 -16.76 -26.70 -0.37
CA PRO A 423 -15.90 -25.65 0.18
C PRO A 423 -15.80 -25.78 1.71
N PHE A 424 -14.65 -25.43 2.27
CA PHE A 424 -14.44 -25.43 3.72
C PHE A 424 -14.10 -24.01 4.17
N ILE A 425 -15.03 -23.29 4.81
CA ILE A 425 -14.76 -22.00 5.43
C ILE A 425 -14.02 -22.28 6.74
N ILE A 426 -12.70 -22.23 6.69
CA ILE A 426 -11.79 -22.61 7.79
C ILE A 426 -11.60 -21.48 8.80
N TYR A 427 -11.93 -20.24 8.44
CA TYR A 427 -11.94 -19.10 9.34
C TYR A 427 -12.94 -18.06 8.85
N GLU A 428 -13.64 -17.41 9.77
CA GLU A 428 -14.50 -16.28 9.48
C GLU A 428 -14.38 -15.25 10.61
N GLU A 429 -14.28 -13.98 10.24
CA GLU A 429 -14.34 -12.87 11.20
C GLU A 429 -15.15 -11.72 10.67
N THR A 430 -15.67 -10.91 11.60
CA THR A 430 -16.43 -9.71 11.30
C THR A 430 -15.97 -8.54 12.16
N THR A 431 -16.26 -7.32 11.69
CA THR A 431 -15.96 -6.08 12.41
C THR A 431 -17.01 -5.02 12.12
N ASP A 432 -17.26 -4.15 13.10
CA ASP A 432 -18.09 -2.96 12.96
C ASP A 432 -17.33 -1.77 12.32
N ILE A 433 -16.02 -1.90 12.07
CA ILE A 433 -15.17 -0.89 11.43
C ILE A 433 -14.89 -1.26 9.96
N TRP A 434 -13.84 -2.03 9.67
CA TRP A 434 -13.56 -2.60 8.35
C TRP A 434 -12.43 -3.62 8.46
N ILE A 435 -12.32 -4.49 7.45
CA ILE A 435 -11.23 -5.44 7.33
C ILE A 435 -10.07 -4.80 6.56
N ASN A 436 -8.92 -4.67 7.20
CA ASN A 436 -7.67 -4.35 6.52
C ASN A 436 -7.00 -5.62 6.01
N ILE A 437 -7.05 -5.87 4.71
CA ILE A 437 -6.36 -7.00 4.08
C ILE A 437 -4.84 -6.90 4.26
N HIS A 438 -4.21 -8.06 4.44
CA HIS A 438 -2.78 -8.22 4.61
C HIS A 438 -2.28 -9.53 3.99
N ASP A 439 -0.97 -9.68 3.89
CA ASP A 439 -0.31 -10.80 3.21
C ASP A 439 0.11 -11.93 4.17
N ILE A 440 -0.26 -11.84 5.46
CA ILE A 440 0.05 -12.85 6.47
C ILE A 440 -0.99 -13.98 6.43
N PHE A 441 -0.59 -15.12 5.86
CA PHE A 441 -1.30 -16.39 5.95
C PHE A 441 -0.29 -17.53 5.74
N HIS A 442 -0.04 -18.33 6.78
CA HIS A 442 0.89 -19.47 6.72
C HIS A 442 0.14 -20.76 7.03
N VAL A 443 0.09 -21.70 6.09
CA VAL A 443 -0.51 -23.01 6.28
C VAL A 443 0.59 -24.02 6.63
N PHE A 444 0.43 -24.72 7.75
CA PHE A 444 1.36 -25.78 8.13
C PHE A 444 1.11 -27.06 7.30
N PRO A 445 2.13 -27.93 7.15
CA PRO A 445 1.92 -29.23 6.54
C PRO A 445 0.83 -30.04 7.25
N GLN A 446 -0.06 -30.67 6.48
CA GLN A 446 -1.20 -31.37 7.05
C GLN A 446 -0.77 -32.68 7.73
N THR A 447 -0.98 -32.78 9.05
CA THR A 447 -0.65 -33.98 9.87
C THR A 447 -1.83 -34.94 10.02
N HIS A 448 -3.06 -34.42 10.05
CA HIS A 448 -4.31 -35.16 10.13
C HIS A 448 -5.20 -34.83 8.94
N GLU A 449 -5.81 -35.82 8.29
CA GLU A 449 -6.58 -35.61 7.05
C GLU A 449 -7.79 -34.66 7.22
N ASP A 450 -8.37 -34.65 8.42
CA ASP A 450 -9.57 -33.92 8.79
C ASP A 450 -9.29 -32.62 9.56
N GLU A 451 -8.03 -32.19 9.69
CA GLU A 451 -7.66 -30.93 10.35
C GLU A 451 -6.73 -30.10 9.47
N ILE A 452 -6.80 -28.79 9.61
CA ILE A 452 -5.83 -27.86 9.04
C ILE A 452 -5.35 -26.89 10.11
N GLU A 453 -4.03 -26.69 10.16
CA GLU A 453 -3.38 -25.73 11.04
C GLU A 453 -2.79 -24.58 10.24
N PHE A 454 -2.98 -23.35 10.70
CA PHE A 454 -2.43 -22.16 10.06
C PHE A 454 -2.18 -21.01 11.04
N ILE A 455 -1.32 -20.08 10.65
CA ILE A 455 -1.18 -18.77 11.29
C ILE A 455 -1.88 -17.72 10.44
N PHE A 456 -2.74 -16.92 11.06
CA PHE A 456 -3.39 -15.76 10.47
C PHE A 456 -3.22 -14.54 11.38
N ALA A 457 -3.41 -13.34 10.84
CA ALA A 457 -3.39 -12.11 11.63
C ALA A 457 -4.78 -11.47 11.66
N SER A 458 -5.17 -10.83 12.76
CA SER A 458 -6.49 -10.22 12.87
C SER A 458 -6.49 -9.00 13.78
N GLU A 459 -7.26 -7.98 13.41
CA GLU A 459 -7.61 -6.82 14.24
C GLU A 459 -8.96 -7.01 14.94
N CYS A 460 -9.81 -7.91 14.44
CA CYS A 460 -11.22 -8.03 14.83
C CYS A 460 -11.42 -8.45 16.29
N LYS A 461 -10.44 -9.13 16.88
CA LYS A 461 -10.54 -9.66 18.25
C LYS A 461 -10.27 -8.60 19.32
N THR A 462 -9.31 -7.70 19.09
CA THR A 462 -8.80 -6.77 20.12
C THR A 462 -8.80 -5.31 19.69
N GLY A 463 -8.92 -5.02 18.40
CA GLY A 463 -8.71 -3.71 17.81
C GLY A 463 -7.26 -3.45 17.37
N PHE A 464 -6.32 -4.39 17.60
CA PHE A 464 -4.95 -4.34 17.09
C PHE A 464 -4.59 -5.63 16.37
N ARG A 465 -3.77 -5.53 15.33
CA ARG A 465 -3.42 -6.69 14.51
C ARG A 465 -2.49 -7.61 15.28
N HIS A 466 -2.93 -8.82 15.57
CA HIS A 466 -2.13 -9.84 16.24
C HIS A 466 -2.15 -11.16 15.50
N LEU A 467 -1.11 -11.98 15.74
CA LEU A 467 -0.99 -13.32 15.17
C LEU A 467 -1.80 -14.33 15.99
N TYR A 468 -2.48 -15.24 15.31
CA TYR A 468 -3.25 -16.33 15.88
C TYR A 468 -2.87 -17.64 15.18
N LYS A 469 -2.57 -18.69 15.97
CA LYS A 469 -2.50 -20.07 15.47
C LYS A 469 -3.88 -20.67 15.56
N VAL A 470 -4.42 -21.12 14.43
CA VAL A 470 -5.78 -21.65 14.34
C VAL A 470 -5.73 -23.07 13.81
N THR A 471 -6.53 -23.94 14.43
CA THR A 471 -6.75 -25.32 14.00
C THR A 471 -8.23 -25.49 13.67
N SER A 472 -8.55 -25.86 12.44
CA SER A 472 -9.93 -26.02 11.95
C SER A 472 -10.20 -27.45 11.53
N VAL A 473 -11.39 -27.98 11.87
CA VAL A 473 -11.79 -29.35 11.53
C VAL A 473 -12.57 -29.37 10.22
N LEU A 474 -12.05 -30.10 9.24
CA LEU A 474 -12.58 -30.29 7.89
C LEU A 474 -13.66 -31.38 7.89
N LYS A 475 -14.82 -31.07 8.48
CA LYS A 475 -15.96 -32.00 8.49
C LYS A 475 -16.75 -31.94 7.19
N GLU A 476 -17.35 -33.07 6.83
CA GLU A 476 -18.31 -33.15 5.74
C GLU A 476 -19.49 -32.19 5.99
N SER A 477 -19.85 -31.42 4.97
CA SER A 477 -20.98 -30.50 5.05
C SER A 477 -22.31 -31.26 5.20
N LYS A 478 -23.26 -30.62 5.88
CA LYS A 478 -24.66 -31.06 5.93
C LYS A 478 -25.38 -30.83 4.60
N TYR A 479 -24.88 -29.88 3.80
CA TYR A 479 -25.38 -29.61 2.47
C TYR A 479 -25.08 -30.78 1.53
N LYS A 480 -26.08 -31.13 0.71
CA LYS A 480 -26.00 -32.17 -0.31
C LYS A 480 -26.52 -31.60 -1.62
N ARG A 481 -25.69 -31.56 -2.67
CA ARG A 481 -26.08 -31.05 -3.99
C ARG A 481 -27.19 -31.91 -4.59
N SER A 482 -27.12 -33.22 -4.38
CA SER A 482 -28.12 -34.20 -4.83
C SER A 482 -29.56 -33.90 -4.35
N CYS A 483 -29.73 -33.16 -3.24
CA CYS A 483 -31.04 -32.75 -2.74
C CYS A 483 -31.66 -31.58 -3.52
N GLY A 484 -30.94 -30.94 -4.45
CA GLY A 484 -31.45 -29.88 -5.32
C GLY A 484 -31.70 -28.52 -4.65
N GLY A 485 -31.27 -28.34 -3.38
CA GLY A 485 -31.39 -27.09 -2.64
C GLY A 485 -30.17 -26.17 -2.77
N LEU A 486 -30.29 -24.95 -2.23
CA LEU A 486 -29.17 -24.04 -2.02
C LEU A 486 -28.55 -24.27 -0.62
N PRO A 487 -27.23 -24.10 -0.45
CA PRO A 487 -26.61 -24.19 0.87
C PRO A 487 -27.10 -23.06 1.77
N ALA A 488 -27.25 -23.35 3.07
CA ALA A 488 -27.46 -22.31 4.08
C ALA A 488 -26.13 -21.58 4.39
N PRO A 489 -26.17 -20.33 4.90
CA PRO A 489 -24.97 -19.51 5.10
C PRO A 489 -23.88 -20.12 6.01
N SER A 490 -24.23 -21.13 6.82
CA SER A 490 -23.32 -21.80 7.75
C SER A 490 -22.97 -23.24 7.36
N ASP A 491 -23.48 -23.76 6.24
CA ASP A 491 -23.30 -25.17 5.86
C ASP A 491 -21.84 -25.52 5.54
N PHE A 492 -21.04 -24.54 5.10
CA PHE A 492 -19.62 -24.71 4.79
C PHE A 492 -18.68 -24.27 5.93
N LYS A 493 -19.22 -23.76 7.05
CA LYS A 493 -18.40 -23.31 8.19
C LYS A 493 -17.78 -24.48 8.92
N CYS A 494 -16.44 -24.48 9.01
CA CYS A 494 -15.69 -25.45 9.77
C CYS A 494 -15.74 -25.13 11.27
N LEU A 495 -15.59 -26.16 12.09
CA LEU A 495 -15.43 -25.98 13.53
C LEU A 495 -13.98 -25.57 13.83
N ILE A 496 -13.79 -24.44 14.51
CA ILE A 496 -12.50 -24.07 15.08
C ILE A 496 -12.24 -24.94 16.32
N LYS A 497 -11.27 -25.85 16.22
CA LYS A 497 -10.84 -26.72 17.33
C LYS A 497 -10.03 -25.93 18.34
N GLU A 498 -9.18 -25.02 17.87
CA GLU A 498 -8.27 -24.23 18.67
C GLU A 498 -7.96 -22.89 17.99
N GLU A 499 -7.89 -21.81 18.78
CA GLU A 499 -7.46 -20.46 18.34
C GLU A 499 -6.56 -19.87 19.44
N ILE A 500 -5.24 -20.00 19.28
CA ILE A 500 -4.24 -19.51 20.22
C ILE A 500 -3.76 -18.13 19.78
N ALA A 501 -3.92 -17.12 20.63
CA ALA A 501 -3.30 -15.81 20.43
C ALA A 501 -1.78 -15.89 20.65
N ILE A 502 -1.00 -15.73 19.57
CA ILE A 502 0.47 -15.78 19.61
C ILE A 502 1.05 -14.45 20.13
N THR A 503 0.39 -13.33 19.83
CA THR A 503 0.80 -11.98 20.26
C THR A 503 -0.39 -11.21 20.83
N SER A 504 -0.14 -10.23 21.70
CA SER A 504 -1.17 -9.37 22.27
C SER A 504 -0.62 -8.02 22.79
N GLY A 505 -1.50 -7.02 22.92
CA GLY A 505 -1.25 -5.73 23.57
C GLY A 505 -1.71 -4.54 22.72
N GLU A 506 -1.49 -3.31 23.20
CA GLU A 506 -1.87 -2.07 22.49
C GLU A 506 -0.82 -1.68 21.43
N TRP A 507 -0.58 -2.57 20.48
CA TRP A 507 0.37 -2.43 19.38
C TRP A 507 0.04 -3.44 18.27
N GLU A 508 0.51 -3.22 17.04
CA GLU A 508 0.12 -4.07 15.90
C GLU A 508 1.30 -4.81 15.27
N VAL A 509 0.99 -5.99 14.73
CA VAL A 509 1.81 -6.74 13.78
C VAL A 509 1.58 -6.18 12.38
N LEU A 510 2.66 -6.05 11.62
CA LEU A 510 2.66 -5.46 10.28
C LEU A 510 2.57 -6.55 9.21
N GLY A 511 1.57 -6.44 8.35
CA GLY A 511 1.29 -7.44 7.29
C GLY A 511 1.08 -6.85 5.89
N ARG A 512 1.45 -5.58 5.65
CA ARG A 512 1.29 -4.89 4.36
C ARG A 512 2.62 -4.32 3.87
N HIS A 513 2.68 -3.98 2.58
CA HIS A 513 3.83 -3.32 1.93
C HIS A 513 5.15 -4.09 2.10
N GLY A 514 5.09 -5.42 1.94
CA GLY A 514 6.23 -6.33 2.08
C GLY A 514 6.55 -6.76 3.52
N SER A 515 5.84 -6.23 4.53
CA SER A 515 5.91 -6.79 5.88
C SER A 515 5.12 -8.10 5.92
N ASN A 516 5.75 -9.19 6.36
CA ASN A 516 5.14 -10.51 6.50
C ASN A 516 5.76 -11.24 7.71
N ILE A 517 5.32 -12.47 7.96
CA ILE A 517 5.91 -13.40 8.92
C ILE A 517 6.87 -14.37 8.25
N TYR A 518 7.78 -14.93 9.04
CA TYR A 518 8.63 -16.04 8.65
C TYR A 518 8.54 -17.11 9.73
N VAL A 519 8.22 -18.35 9.36
CA VAL A 519 7.94 -19.44 10.30
C VAL A 519 9.09 -20.44 10.29
N ASP A 520 9.72 -20.62 11.45
CA ASP A 520 10.72 -21.66 11.72
C ASP A 520 9.99 -22.87 12.31
N GLU A 521 9.49 -23.74 11.43
CA GLU A 521 8.71 -24.93 11.82
C GLU A 521 9.54 -25.94 12.61
N ALA A 522 10.87 -25.92 12.49
CA ALA A 522 11.75 -26.80 13.23
C ALA A 522 11.85 -26.39 14.70
N LYS A 523 11.94 -25.07 14.97
CA LYS A 523 12.07 -24.53 16.35
C LYS A 523 10.78 -23.94 16.91
N LYS A 524 9.69 -24.05 16.15
CA LYS A 524 8.35 -23.57 16.53
C LYS A 524 8.29 -22.06 16.79
N LEU A 525 9.02 -21.29 15.98
CA LEU A 525 9.11 -19.83 16.10
C LEU A 525 8.44 -19.14 14.93
N VAL A 526 7.92 -17.94 15.19
CA VAL A 526 7.46 -17.01 14.16
C VAL A 526 8.18 -15.68 14.32
N TYR A 527 8.84 -15.23 13.25
CA TYR A 527 9.45 -13.90 13.14
C TYR A 527 8.47 -12.95 12.47
N PHE A 528 8.34 -11.73 13.00
CA PHE A 528 7.38 -10.76 12.48
C PHE A 528 7.84 -9.33 12.75
N GLN A 529 7.29 -8.38 11.99
CA GLN A 529 7.50 -6.95 12.23
C GLN A 529 6.33 -6.35 13.01
N GLY A 530 6.58 -5.40 13.91
CA GLY A 530 5.54 -4.80 14.74
C GLY A 530 5.90 -3.46 15.37
N THR A 531 4.91 -2.85 16.05
CA THR A 531 5.00 -1.54 16.71
C THR A 531 5.08 -1.62 18.25
N LYS A 532 5.37 -2.80 18.81
CA LYS A 532 5.39 -3.07 20.26
C LYS A 532 6.20 -2.07 21.08
N ASP A 533 7.41 -1.73 20.64
CA ASP A 533 8.29 -0.80 21.36
C ASP A 533 7.91 0.69 21.15
N SER A 534 7.29 1.03 20.02
CA SER A 534 6.84 2.40 19.69
C SER A 534 5.98 2.40 18.42
N PRO A 535 4.92 3.23 18.33
CA PRO A 535 4.21 3.46 17.07
C PRO A 535 5.05 4.20 16.02
N LEU A 536 6.19 4.79 16.41
CA LEU A 536 7.10 5.52 15.52
C LEU A 536 8.21 4.63 14.93
N GLU A 537 8.40 3.42 15.45
CA GLU A 537 9.49 2.53 15.07
C GLU A 537 8.96 1.14 14.72
N HIS A 538 9.36 0.65 13.56
CA HIS A 538 9.08 -0.73 13.17
C HIS A 538 10.27 -1.57 13.62
N HIS A 539 10.00 -2.69 14.30
CA HIS A 539 11.05 -3.61 14.73
C HIS A 539 10.74 -5.04 14.33
N LEU A 540 11.79 -5.85 14.21
CA LEU A 540 11.68 -7.30 14.03
C LEU A 540 11.61 -7.96 15.41
N TYR A 541 10.67 -8.89 15.57
CA TYR A 541 10.46 -9.68 16.77
C TYR A 541 10.42 -11.17 16.42
N VAL A 542 10.55 -12.00 17.45
CA VAL A 542 10.36 -13.45 17.38
C VAL A 542 9.64 -13.94 18.63
N VAL A 543 8.78 -14.94 18.46
CA VAL A 543 8.03 -15.60 19.55
C VAL A 543 7.75 -17.06 19.19
N ASN A 544 7.55 -17.91 20.19
CA ASN A 544 7.12 -19.29 19.99
C ASN A 544 5.61 -19.35 19.68
N TYR A 545 5.20 -20.14 18.68
CA TYR A 545 3.79 -20.23 18.28
C TYR A 545 3.03 -21.41 18.92
N GLU A 546 3.72 -22.39 19.52
CA GLU A 546 3.09 -23.50 20.26
C GLU A 546 2.79 -23.13 21.71
N ASN A 547 3.75 -22.49 22.38
CA ASN A 547 3.62 -21.97 23.74
C ASN A 547 3.99 -20.48 23.75
N PRO A 548 3.09 -19.60 23.29
CA PRO A 548 3.36 -18.17 23.22
C PRO A 548 3.73 -17.58 24.58
N GLY A 549 4.87 -16.89 24.62
CA GLY A 549 5.46 -16.33 25.84
C GLY A 549 6.06 -14.95 25.59
N GLU A 550 7.31 -14.75 26.00
CA GLU A 550 7.99 -13.48 25.80
C GLU A 550 8.24 -13.19 24.31
N VAL A 551 7.75 -12.03 23.84
CA VAL A 551 8.05 -11.51 22.50
C VAL A 551 9.41 -10.82 22.52
N LYS A 552 10.40 -11.43 21.87
CA LYS A 552 11.78 -10.92 21.87
C LYS A 552 12.05 -10.02 20.66
N ARG A 553 12.47 -8.77 20.91
CA ARG A 553 12.93 -7.85 19.87
C ARG A 553 14.34 -8.21 19.38
N LEU A 554 14.54 -8.20 18.05
CA LEU A 554 15.80 -8.52 17.38
C LEU A 554 16.51 -7.30 16.77
N THR A 555 15.83 -6.17 16.57
CA THR A 555 16.44 -4.93 16.04
C THR A 555 16.72 -3.91 17.15
N GLU A 556 17.62 -2.95 16.93
CA GLU A 556 17.96 -1.93 17.94
C GLU A 556 16.95 -0.78 17.95
N ARG A 557 16.68 -0.18 19.12
CA ARG A 557 15.82 1.01 19.24
C ARG A 557 16.51 2.26 18.68
N GLY A 558 15.74 3.29 18.37
CA GLY A 558 16.25 4.54 17.82
C GLY A 558 16.33 4.54 16.29
N TYR A 559 15.84 3.48 15.65
CA TYR A 559 15.70 3.31 14.21
C TYR A 559 14.38 2.59 13.90
N SER A 560 13.80 2.89 12.75
CA SER A 560 12.70 2.12 12.18
C SER A 560 13.25 1.18 11.10
N HIS A 561 12.85 -0.09 11.16
CA HIS A 561 13.41 -1.19 10.39
C HIS A 561 12.39 -1.76 9.41
N ALA A 562 12.86 -2.12 8.21
CA ALA A 562 12.19 -3.03 7.29
C ALA A 562 13.08 -4.26 7.13
N CYS A 563 12.60 -5.43 7.54
CA CYS A 563 13.43 -6.64 7.63
C CYS A 563 12.99 -7.75 6.68
N CYS A 564 13.97 -8.55 6.24
CA CYS A 564 13.77 -9.80 5.51
C CYS A 564 14.54 -10.91 6.22
N VAL A 565 13.87 -11.99 6.62
CA VAL A 565 14.50 -13.13 7.31
C VAL A 565 14.81 -14.20 6.27
N SER A 566 15.98 -14.85 6.41
CA SER A 566 16.35 -16.00 5.60
C SER A 566 15.31 -17.11 5.71
N GLN A 567 15.03 -17.80 4.60
CA GLN A 567 14.17 -18.98 4.57
C GLN A 567 14.62 -20.10 5.52
N ASP A 568 15.93 -20.18 5.81
CA ASP A 568 16.50 -21.14 6.75
C ASP A 568 16.51 -20.62 8.21
N CYS A 569 15.95 -19.43 8.46
CA CYS A 569 15.76 -18.83 9.79
C CYS A 569 17.05 -18.70 10.65
N ASP A 570 18.18 -18.46 9.98
CA ASP A 570 19.51 -18.34 10.59
C ASP A 570 20.19 -16.97 10.37
N MET A 571 19.61 -16.13 9.51
CA MET A 571 20.05 -14.76 9.24
C MET A 571 18.86 -13.85 8.96
N PHE A 572 19.04 -12.54 9.10
CA PHE A 572 18.09 -11.55 8.57
C PHE A 572 18.83 -10.30 8.09
N ILE A 573 18.23 -9.63 7.12
CA ILE A 573 18.66 -8.32 6.63
C ILE A 573 17.71 -7.27 7.18
N SER A 574 18.26 -6.11 7.55
CA SER A 574 17.48 -4.95 7.95
C SER A 574 17.87 -3.75 7.10
N LYS A 575 16.89 -3.14 6.44
CA LYS A 575 16.96 -1.76 5.94
C LYS A 575 16.43 -0.85 7.03
N TYR A 576 17.25 0.04 7.58
CA TYR A 576 16.87 0.86 8.73
C TYR A 576 17.35 2.30 8.58
N SER A 577 16.59 3.23 9.15
CA SER A 577 16.90 4.66 9.18
C SER A 577 16.27 5.32 10.40
N ASN A 578 16.64 6.55 10.67
CA ASN A 578 15.96 7.40 11.65
C ASN A 578 15.89 8.84 11.13
N GLN A 579 15.31 9.76 11.90
CA GLN A 579 15.13 11.15 11.44
C GLN A 579 16.43 11.80 10.96
N LYS A 580 17.57 11.48 11.59
CA LYS A 580 18.88 12.10 11.34
C LYS A 580 19.71 11.38 10.28
N ASN A 581 19.69 10.04 10.30
CA ASN A 581 20.60 9.22 9.52
C ASN A 581 19.87 8.62 8.31
N PRO A 582 20.37 8.82 7.08
CA PRO A 582 19.90 8.11 5.90
C PRO A 582 19.97 6.61 6.08
N HIS A 583 19.18 5.89 5.28
CA HIS A 583 19.02 4.45 5.43
C HIS A 583 20.33 3.68 5.20
N CYS A 584 20.54 2.64 6.03
CA CYS A 584 21.54 1.61 5.82
C CYS A 584 20.85 0.28 5.52
N VAL A 585 21.59 -0.67 4.96
CA VAL A 585 21.18 -2.08 4.84
C VAL A 585 22.27 -2.95 5.43
N SER A 586 21.93 -3.73 6.47
CA SER A 586 22.89 -4.59 7.18
C SER A 586 22.35 -6.00 7.34
N LEU A 587 23.28 -6.97 7.31
CA LEU A 587 23.04 -8.39 7.52
C LEU A 587 23.38 -8.76 8.97
N TYR A 588 22.49 -9.51 9.59
CA TYR A 588 22.65 -10.04 10.95
C TYR A 588 22.52 -11.56 10.94
N ARG A 589 23.39 -12.23 11.69
CA ARG A 589 23.31 -13.67 11.94
C ARG A 589 22.47 -13.93 13.18
N LEU A 590 21.57 -14.90 13.11
CA LEU A 590 20.77 -15.36 14.23
C LEU A 590 21.48 -16.53 14.91
N THR A 591 21.71 -16.38 16.21
CA THR A 591 22.27 -17.42 17.07
C THR A 591 21.26 -17.78 18.15
N GLY A 592 21.35 -18.99 18.70
CA GLY A 592 20.50 -19.44 19.80
C GLY A 592 21.24 -20.53 20.58
N SER A 593 20.88 -20.70 21.85
CA SER A 593 21.37 -21.85 22.63
C SER A 593 20.66 -23.12 22.15
N GLU A 594 21.35 -24.26 22.17
CA GLU A 594 20.68 -25.57 21.99
C GLU A 594 19.71 -25.85 23.15
N ASP A 595 20.00 -25.32 24.34
CA ASP A 595 19.21 -25.52 25.57
C ASP A 595 17.95 -24.63 25.64
N ASP A 596 17.89 -23.54 24.86
CA ASP A 596 16.73 -22.63 24.80
C ASP A 596 16.58 -22.08 23.38
N ALA A 597 15.93 -22.87 22.52
CA ALA A 597 15.67 -22.52 21.13
C ALA A 597 14.80 -21.25 20.99
N ALA A 598 14.01 -20.89 22.01
CA ALA A 598 13.19 -19.68 22.02
C ALA A 598 14.04 -18.42 22.21
N HIS A 599 15.19 -18.52 22.88
CA HIS A 599 16.09 -17.39 23.08
C HIS A 599 17.01 -17.14 21.87
N ARG A 600 16.48 -16.47 20.84
CA ARG A 600 17.27 -16.04 19.67
C ARG A 600 18.03 -14.73 19.91
N THR A 601 19.32 -14.70 19.66
CA THR A 601 20.15 -13.49 19.68
C THR A 601 20.61 -13.13 18.26
N LYS A 602 21.03 -11.88 18.07
CA LYS A 602 21.56 -11.41 16.80
C LYS A 602 23.01 -10.95 16.93
N GLU A 603 23.79 -11.22 15.90
CA GLU A 603 25.15 -10.70 15.74
C GLU A 603 25.24 -9.95 14.40
N PHE A 604 25.82 -8.74 14.41
CA PHE A 604 26.08 -8.01 13.17
C PHE A 604 27.10 -8.81 12.33
N TRP A 605 26.79 -9.05 11.07
CA TRP A 605 27.64 -9.84 10.18
C TRP A 605 28.36 -8.97 9.16
N ALA A 606 27.61 -8.15 8.42
CA ALA A 606 28.16 -7.30 7.37
C ALA A 606 27.22 -6.15 6.98
N THR A 607 27.79 -5.11 6.39
CA THR A 607 27.05 -4.04 5.70
C THR A 607 26.82 -4.43 4.24
N ILE A 608 25.58 -4.24 3.76
CA ILE A 608 25.22 -4.36 2.33
C ILE A 608 25.21 -2.97 1.70
N LEU A 609 24.57 -2.00 2.34
CA LEU A 609 24.56 -0.59 1.91
C LEU A 609 24.90 0.29 3.11
N ASP A 610 25.98 1.05 2.98
CA ASP A 610 26.34 2.05 3.98
C ASP A 610 25.51 3.33 3.82
N SER A 611 25.38 4.10 4.90
CA SER A 611 24.69 5.38 4.87
C SER A 611 25.46 6.37 3.98
N ALA A 612 24.73 7.24 3.28
CA ALA A 612 25.33 8.42 2.66
C ALA A 612 25.91 9.42 3.68
N GLY A 613 25.63 9.24 4.99
CA GLY A 613 25.95 10.16 6.05
C GLY A 613 24.94 11.32 6.16
N PRO A 614 24.93 12.06 7.29
CA PRO A 614 24.08 13.23 7.44
C PRO A 614 24.41 14.29 6.39
N LEU A 615 23.40 14.74 5.66
CA LEU A 615 23.55 15.80 4.66
C LEU A 615 23.74 17.17 5.36
N PRO A 616 24.75 17.97 4.98
CA PRO A 616 25.00 19.28 5.60
C PRO A 616 23.81 20.24 5.52
N ASP A 617 23.08 20.22 4.40
CA ASP A 617 21.97 21.16 4.13
C ASP A 617 20.62 20.68 4.70
N TYR A 618 20.57 19.48 5.25
CA TYR A 618 19.34 18.88 5.77
C TYR A 618 19.31 18.95 7.29
N ILE A 619 18.43 19.81 7.81
CA ILE A 619 18.11 19.85 9.24
C ILE A 619 16.84 19.01 9.44
N PRO A 620 16.93 17.85 10.13
CA PRO A 620 15.78 16.97 10.32
C PRO A 620 14.71 17.61 11.20
N PRO A 621 13.44 17.21 11.06
CA PRO A 621 12.39 17.71 11.93
C PRO A 621 12.54 17.16 13.35
N GLU A 622 11.98 17.89 14.30
CA GLU A 622 11.76 17.39 15.65
C GLU A 622 10.39 16.70 15.73
N VAL A 623 10.36 15.47 16.23
CA VAL A 623 9.10 14.77 16.52
C VAL A 623 8.56 15.30 17.85
N PHE A 624 7.27 15.62 17.87
CA PHE A 624 6.54 16.02 19.07
C PHE A 624 5.27 15.18 19.23
N SER A 625 4.65 15.29 20.39
CA SER A 625 3.34 14.69 20.65
C SER A 625 2.53 15.60 21.57
N PHE A 626 1.21 15.47 21.52
CA PHE A 626 0.29 16.15 22.43
C PHE A 626 -0.88 15.23 22.76
N GLU A 627 -1.46 15.42 23.94
CA GLU A 627 -2.68 14.74 24.35
C GLU A 627 -3.87 15.50 23.76
N SER A 628 -4.53 14.89 22.78
CA SER A 628 -5.73 15.46 22.19
C SER A 628 -6.89 15.40 23.17
N SER A 629 -7.76 16.40 23.13
CA SER A 629 -9.07 16.40 23.81
C SER A 629 -9.94 15.18 23.46
N THR A 630 -9.61 14.47 22.38
CA THR A 630 -10.25 13.24 21.92
C THR A 630 -9.86 11.98 22.70
N GLY A 631 -8.84 12.09 23.57
CA GLY A 631 -8.33 11.00 24.41
C GLY A 631 -7.19 10.19 23.81
N PHE A 632 -6.69 10.57 22.63
CA PHE A 632 -5.51 9.97 22.02
C PHE A 632 -4.29 10.90 22.08
N THR A 633 -3.11 10.33 22.35
CA THR A 633 -1.85 10.99 22.01
C THR A 633 -1.71 11.06 20.49
N LEU A 634 -1.55 12.27 19.94
CA LEU A 634 -1.27 12.50 18.52
C LEU A 634 0.20 12.89 18.34
N TYR A 635 0.81 12.42 17.25
CA TYR A 635 2.22 12.65 16.94
C TYR A 635 2.35 13.63 15.78
N GLY A 636 3.37 14.48 15.86
CA GLY A 636 3.70 15.44 14.82
C GLY A 636 5.19 15.57 14.55
N MET A 637 5.53 16.21 13.44
CA MET A 637 6.88 16.66 13.09
C MET A 637 6.87 18.17 12.91
N MET A 638 7.87 18.85 13.44
CA MET A 638 8.08 20.28 13.23
C MET A 638 9.47 20.52 12.64
N TYR A 639 9.52 21.19 11.49
CA TYR A 639 10.73 21.82 10.98
C TYR A 639 10.74 23.27 11.45
N LYS A 640 11.73 23.61 12.29
CA LYS A 640 11.97 24.99 12.70
C LYS A 640 12.57 25.77 11.52
N PRO A 641 12.21 27.05 11.34
CA PRO A 641 12.93 27.95 10.43
C PRO A 641 14.43 27.89 10.69
N HIS A 642 15.21 27.80 9.62
CA HIS A 642 16.66 27.86 9.75
C HIS A 642 17.06 29.28 10.20
N ASN A 643 18.10 29.41 11.03
CA ASN A 643 18.58 30.70 11.56
C ASN A 643 17.50 31.52 12.30
N LEU A 644 16.74 30.85 13.18
CA LEU A 644 15.65 31.43 13.96
C LEU A 644 16.09 32.66 14.77
N GLN A 645 15.39 33.78 14.59
CA GLN A 645 15.64 35.05 15.26
C GLN A 645 14.68 35.24 16.46
N PRO A 646 15.18 35.54 17.67
CA PRO A 646 14.34 35.88 18.82
C PRO A 646 13.44 37.09 18.54
N GLY A 647 12.23 37.10 19.13
CA GLY A 647 11.28 38.21 18.99
C GLY A 647 10.55 38.26 17.64
N LYS A 648 10.72 37.24 16.78
CA LYS A 648 10.04 37.14 15.47
C LYS A 648 9.13 35.94 15.37
N LYS A 649 7.99 36.14 14.69
CA LYS A 649 7.03 35.08 14.32
C LYS A 649 7.03 34.80 12.82
N TYR A 650 7.04 33.54 12.42
CA TYR A 650 7.29 33.06 11.05
C TYR A 650 6.02 32.46 10.44
N PRO A 651 5.83 32.60 9.10
CA PRO A 651 4.72 31.97 8.41
C PRO A 651 4.82 30.44 8.52
N THR A 652 3.68 29.77 8.64
CA THR A 652 3.61 28.32 8.87
C THR A 652 3.01 27.61 7.66
N VAL A 653 3.61 26.48 7.25
CA VAL A 653 3.06 25.57 6.24
C VAL A 653 2.75 24.24 6.91
N LEU A 654 1.47 23.90 6.98
CA LEU A 654 1.00 22.58 7.40
C LEU A 654 0.99 21.65 6.18
N PHE A 655 1.90 20.68 6.14
CA PHE A 655 1.90 19.64 5.13
C PHE A 655 1.08 18.45 5.63
N ILE A 656 0.12 17.99 4.83
CA ILE A 656 -0.90 17.02 5.26
C ILE A 656 -1.07 15.86 4.28
N TYR A 657 -1.33 14.68 4.84
CA TYR A 657 -2.01 13.58 4.15
C TYR A 657 -3.29 13.23 4.89
N GLY A 658 -3.18 12.73 6.14
CA GLY A 658 -4.30 12.58 7.08
C GLY A 658 -5.36 11.51 6.75
N GLY A 659 -5.18 10.75 5.67
CA GLY A 659 -6.06 9.65 5.28
C GLY A 659 -5.63 8.26 5.81
N PRO A 660 -6.46 7.23 5.58
CA PRO A 660 -6.20 5.85 6.01
C PRO A 660 -4.93 5.26 5.41
N GLN A 661 -4.48 4.13 5.96
CA GLN A 661 -3.35 3.33 5.47
C GLN A 661 -1.97 4.00 5.49
N VAL A 662 -1.87 5.28 5.85
CA VAL A 662 -0.62 6.07 5.85
C VAL A 662 -0.31 6.61 7.23
N GLN A 663 0.98 6.63 7.57
CA GLN A 663 1.56 7.31 8.72
C GLN A 663 2.74 8.16 8.24
N LEU A 664 2.67 9.49 8.39
CA LEU A 664 3.75 10.39 7.98
C LEU A 664 4.80 10.56 9.09
N VAL A 665 4.37 10.58 10.35
CA VAL A 665 5.18 10.84 11.54
C VAL A 665 5.67 9.52 12.12
N ASN A 666 6.94 9.22 11.87
CA ASN A 666 7.66 8.07 12.42
C ASN A 666 9.14 8.36 12.42
N ASN A 667 9.93 7.58 13.16
CA ASN A 667 11.38 7.76 13.25
C ASN A 667 12.09 7.14 12.03
N ARG A 668 11.92 7.75 10.86
CA ARG A 668 12.55 7.40 9.58
C ARG A 668 13.17 8.62 8.94
N PHE A 669 14.14 8.42 8.06
CA PHE A 669 14.78 9.53 7.34
C PHE A 669 13.81 10.18 6.35
N LYS A 670 13.51 11.46 6.53
CA LYS A 670 12.56 12.22 5.69
C LYS A 670 13.24 13.01 4.56
N GLY A 671 14.56 13.17 4.61
CA GLY A 671 15.35 13.98 3.68
C GLY A 671 15.49 13.45 2.25
N ILE A 672 14.75 12.41 1.87
CA ILE A 672 14.62 11.97 0.47
C ILE A 672 13.25 12.41 -0.07
N LYS A 673 12.17 11.72 0.36
CA LYS A 673 10.80 11.97 -0.13
C LYS A 673 10.27 13.35 0.25
N TYR A 674 10.62 13.85 1.43
CA TYR A 674 10.10 15.12 1.98
C TYR A 674 11.19 16.19 2.07
N PHE A 675 12.24 16.09 1.26
CA PHE A 675 13.35 17.05 1.26
C PHE A 675 12.89 18.51 1.11
N ARG A 676 11.83 18.75 0.33
CA ARG A 676 11.29 20.11 0.12
C ARG A 676 10.64 20.74 1.35
N LEU A 677 10.27 19.96 2.36
CA LEU A 677 9.86 20.51 3.66
C LEU A 677 11.05 21.17 4.37
N ASN A 678 12.25 20.59 4.27
CA ASN A 678 13.48 21.24 4.74
C ASN A 678 13.85 22.46 3.88
N THR A 679 13.60 22.44 2.56
CA THR A 679 13.79 23.63 1.71
C THR A 679 12.87 24.78 2.16
N LEU A 680 11.60 24.52 2.49
CA LEU A 680 10.71 25.53 3.08
C LEU A 680 11.25 26.08 4.40
N ALA A 681 11.73 25.20 5.29
CA ALA A 681 12.35 25.62 6.55
C ALA A 681 13.58 26.51 6.34
N SER A 682 14.40 26.21 5.33
CA SER A 682 15.57 27.02 4.95
C SER A 682 15.22 28.43 4.46
N LEU A 683 14.01 28.61 3.92
CA LEU A 683 13.49 29.90 3.44
C LEU A 683 12.73 30.68 4.53
N GLY A 684 12.66 30.15 5.75
CA GLY A 684 12.02 30.81 6.89
C GLY A 684 10.54 30.46 7.09
N TYR A 685 10.08 29.30 6.62
CA TYR A 685 8.76 28.78 6.99
C TYR A 685 8.87 27.83 8.19
N VAL A 686 7.95 27.91 9.14
CA VAL A 686 7.69 26.78 10.04
C VAL A 686 6.98 25.72 9.21
N VAL A 687 7.41 24.45 9.28
CA VAL A 687 6.69 23.36 8.61
C VAL A 687 6.20 22.36 9.63
N VAL A 688 4.90 22.07 9.62
CA VAL A 688 4.25 21.14 10.54
C VAL A 688 3.65 19.97 9.77
N VAL A 689 3.72 18.77 10.35
CA VAL A 689 3.03 17.57 9.89
C VAL A 689 2.43 16.89 11.11
N ILE A 690 1.17 16.49 11.08
CA ILE A 690 0.50 15.80 12.19
C ILE A 690 -0.19 14.55 11.63
N ASP A 691 -0.04 13.42 12.31
CA ASP A 691 -0.85 12.23 12.06
C ASP A 691 -2.12 12.31 12.94
N ASN A 692 -3.22 12.75 12.33
CA ASN A 692 -4.55 12.81 12.94
C ASN A 692 -5.19 11.41 13.11
N ARG A 693 -6.28 11.33 13.88
CA ARG A 693 -7.14 10.13 13.92
C ARG A 693 -7.56 9.74 12.50
N GLY A 694 -7.51 8.45 12.21
CA GLY A 694 -7.65 7.94 10.84
C GLY A 694 -6.36 7.48 10.18
N SER A 695 -5.18 7.96 10.61
CA SER A 695 -3.89 7.44 10.14
C SER A 695 -3.64 6.01 10.64
N CYS A 696 -2.73 5.26 10.00
CA CYS A 696 -2.45 3.87 10.37
C CYS A 696 -1.44 3.71 11.53
N HIS A 697 -1.12 2.46 11.90
CA HIS A 697 -0.15 2.07 12.92
C HIS A 697 -0.52 2.37 14.39
N ARG A 698 -1.82 2.52 14.64
CA ARG A 698 -2.41 2.92 15.93
C ARG A 698 -3.62 2.08 16.34
N GLY A 699 -3.85 0.95 15.65
CA GLY A 699 -5.01 0.09 15.85
C GLY A 699 -6.29 0.58 15.17
N LEU A 700 -7.21 -0.35 14.98
CA LEU A 700 -8.43 -0.20 14.18
C LEU A 700 -9.39 0.85 14.75
N LYS A 701 -9.44 1.04 16.08
CA LYS A 701 -10.27 2.10 16.70
C LYS A 701 -9.78 3.50 16.36
N PHE A 702 -8.46 3.69 16.28
CA PHE A 702 -7.86 4.97 15.91
C PHE A 702 -8.07 5.24 14.41
N GLU A 703 -7.88 4.23 13.57
CA GLU A 703 -8.15 4.33 12.12
C GLU A 703 -9.65 4.55 11.84
N GLY A 704 -10.51 3.84 12.57
CA GLY A 704 -11.98 3.85 12.47
C GLY A 704 -12.67 5.14 12.86
N ALA A 705 -11.95 6.13 13.40
CA ALA A 705 -12.53 7.36 13.94
C ALA A 705 -13.35 8.14 12.90
N PHE A 706 -12.95 8.09 11.62
CA PHE A 706 -13.65 8.77 10.52
C PHE A 706 -14.60 7.85 9.73
N LYS A 707 -14.94 6.65 10.22
CA LYS A 707 -15.89 5.79 9.52
C LYS A 707 -17.19 6.56 9.28
N TYR A 708 -17.63 6.62 8.02
CA TYR A 708 -18.76 7.41 7.53
C TYR A 708 -18.59 8.94 7.56
N LYS A 709 -17.42 9.45 7.98
CA LYS A 709 -17.17 10.85 8.35
C LYS A 709 -15.87 11.44 7.80
N MET A 710 -15.35 10.90 6.70
CA MET A 710 -14.13 11.44 6.07
C MET A 710 -14.25 12.94 5.80
N GLY A 711 -13.20 13.69 6.16
CA GLY A 711 -13.10 15.15 6.05
C GLY A 711 -13.80 15.95 7.14
N GLN A 712 -14.43 15.32 8.13
CA GLN A 712 -15.16 16.03 9.20
C GLN A 712 -14.36 16.15 10.50
N ILE A 713 -13.41 15.25 10.76
CA ILE A 713 -12.71 15.18 12.07
C ILE A 713 -11.22 15.54 11.97
N GLU A 714 -10.65 15.39 10.78
CA GLU A 714 -9.20 15.43 10.58
C GLU A 714 -8.66 16.85 10.81
N ILE A 715 -9.41 17.87 10.37
CA ILE A 715 -9.00 19.28 10.51
C ILE A 715 -9.01 19.73 11.97
N ASP A 716 -9.89 19.18 12.81
CA ASP A 716 -9.89 19.49 14.25
C ASP A 716 -8.58 19.06 14.91
N ASP A 717 -8.14 17.82 14.65
CA ASP A 717 -6.88 17.28 15.16
C ASP A 717 -5.67 18.09 14.67
N GLN A 718 -5.70 18.51 13.40
CA GLN A 718 -4.63 19.32 12.79
C GLN A 718 -4.55 20.72 13.42
N VAL A 719 -5.69 21.37 13.66
CA VAL A 719 -5.75 22.68 14.30
C VAL A 719 -5.37 22.59 15.78
N GLU A 720 -5.80 21.54 16.49
CA GLU A 720 -5.43 21.31 17.89
C GLU A 720 -3.91 21.17 18.04
N GLY A 721 -3.26 20.36 17.21
CA GLY A 721 -1.80 20.22 17.22
C GLY A 721 -1.06 21.50 16.83
N LEU A 722 -1.61 22.27 15.89
CA LEU A 722 -1.04 23.57 15.50
C LEU A 722 -1.14 24.61 16.63
N GLN A 723 -2.28 24.66 17.32
CA GLN A 723 -2.49 25.53 18.49
C GLN A 723 -1.64 25.11 19.68
N TYR A 724 -1.50 23.81 19.91
CA TYR A 724 -0.56 23.26 20.89
C TYR A 724 0.85 23.79 20.62
N LEU A 725 1.37 23.64 19.40
CA LEU A 725 2.69 24.15 19.05
C LEU A 725 2.80 25.67 19.24
N ALA A 726 1.81 26.45 18.78
CA ALA A 726 1.84 27.90 18.92
C ALA A 726 1.82 28.37 20.39
N SER A 727 1.23 27.60 21.30
CA SER A 727 1.28 27.88 22.74
C SER A 727 2.66 27.62 23.36
N GLN A 728 3.44 26.70 22.77
CA GLN A 728 4.78 26.33 23.24
C GLN A 728 5.90 27.14 22.56
N TYR A 729 5.64 27.61 21.34
CA TYR A 729 6.61 28.25 20.46
C TYR A 729 6.05 29.55 19.91
N ASP A 730 6.49 30.66 20.50
CA ASP A 730 6.08 32.03 20.16
C ASP A 730 6.43 32.44 18.72
N PHE A 731 7.39 31.75 18.09
CA PHE A 731 7.78 31.99 16.71
C PHE A 731 6.76 31.50 15.67
N ILE A 732 5.65 30.86 16.06
CA ILE A 732 4.60 30.40 15.13
C ILE A 732 3.58 31.51 14.89
N ASP A 733 3.50 32.00 13.65
CA ASP A 733 2.54 33.03 13.27
C ASP A 733 1.21 32.42 12.79
N LEU A 734 0.24 32.28 13.71
CA LEU A 734 -1.10 31.75 13.40
C LEU A 734 -1.91 32.63 12.43
N GLU A 735 -1.50 33.88 12.19
CA GLU A 735 -2.15 34.74 11.18
C GLU A 735 -1.74 34.38 9.74
N ARG A 736 -0.66 33.59 9.57
CA ARG A 736 -0.09 33.22 8.27
C ARG A 736 0.18 31.72 8.18
N VAL A 737 -0.89 30.94 8.21
CA VAL A 737 -0.85 29.48 8.04
C VAL A 737 -1.32 29.09 6.64
N GLY A 738 -0.48 28.40 5.87
CA GLY A 738 -0.85 27.71 4.65
C GLY A 738 -0.99 26.21 4.88
N ILE A 739 -1.86 25.54 4.12
CA ILE A 739 -2.00 24.08 4.14
C ILE A 739 -1.75 23.50 2.74
N HIS A 740 -1.03 22.38 2.66
CA HIS A 740 -0.74 21.71 1.40
C HIS A 740 -0.69 20.19 1.55
N GLY A 741 -1.35 19.49 0.63
CA GLY A 741 -1.23 18.04 0.48
C GLY A 741 -1.58 17.56 -0.93
N TRP A 742 -1.32 16.28 -1.17
CA TRP A 742 -1.66 15.56 -2.41
C TRP A 742 -2.64 14.42 -2.14
N SER A 743 -3.48 14.09 -3.12
CA SER A 743 -4.50 13.04 -3.01
C SER A 743 -5.45 13.33 -1.84
N TYR A 744 -5.56 12.42 -0.85
CA TYR A 744 -6.31 12.68 0.39
C TYR A 744 -5.82 13.96 1.12
N GLY A 745 -4.53 14.26 1.08
CA GLY A 745 -4.00 15.52 1.62
C GLY A 745 -4.47 16.75 0.85
N GLY A 746 -4.69 16.62 -0.46
CA GLY A 746 -5.30 17.67 -1.29
C GLY A 746 -6.76 17.86 -0.92
N TYR A 747 -7.49 16.76 -0.74
CA TYR A 747 -8.86 16.75 -0.21
C TYR A 747 -8.95 17.48 1.14
N LEU A 748 -8.09 17.14 2.11
CA LEU A 748 -8.08 17.81 3.41
C LEU A 748 -7.62 19.28 3.32
N SER A 749 -6.76 19.63 2.36
CA SER A 749 -6.42 21.04 2.11
C SER A 749 -7.65 21.85 1.70
N LEU A 750 -8.55 21.28 0.89
CA LEU A 750 -9.83 21.91 0.55
C LEU A 750 -10.77 21.99 1.75
N MET A 751 -10.91 20.90 2.53
CA MET A 751 -11.73 20.88 3.75
C MET A 751 -11.26 21.91 4.78
N ALA A 752 -9.94 22.04 4.96
CA ALA A 752 -9.37 23.03 5.86
C ALA A 752 -9.78 24.46 5.47
N LEU A 753 -9.74 24.79 4.18
CA LEU A 753 -10.11 26.13 3.70
C LEU A 753 -11.61 26.41 3.78
N THR A 754 -12.47 25.40 3.62
CA THR A 754 -13.93 25.57 3.72
C THR A 754 -14.44 25.57 5.15
N GLN A 755 -13.82 24.80 6.04
CA GLN A 755 -14.25 24.66 7.43
C GLN A 755 -13.59 25.68 8.35
N ARG A 756 -12.29 25.97 8.14
CA ARG A 756 -11.44 26.75 9.04
C ARG A 756 -10.68 27.87 8.33
N SER A 757 -11.40 28.66 7.54
CA SER A 757 -10.86 29.84 6.85
C SER A 757 -10.34 30.93 7.80
N ASP A 758 -10.69 30.85 9.10
CA ASP A 758 -10.14 31.63 10.21
C ASP A 758 -8.68 31.28 10.52
N ILE A 759 -8.27 30.02 10.31
CA ILE A 759 -6.91 29.52 10.55
C ILE A 759 -6.07 29.55 9.27
N PHE A 760 -6.61 28.98 8.18
CA PHE A 760 -5.82 28.72 6.97
C PHE A 760 -5.95 29.85 5.96
N ARG A 761 -4.88 30.63 5.76
CA ARG A 761 -4.81 31.72 4.78
C ARG A 761 -4.81 31.22 3.35
N VAL A 762 -4.03 30.17 3.05
CA VAL A 762 -3.94 29.57 1.72
C VAL A 762 -4.05 28.06 1.79
N ALA A 763 -4.69 27.43 0.81
CA ALA A 763 -4.72 25.99 0.61
C ALA A 763 -4.25 25.63 -0.80
N ILE A 764 -3.33 24.66 -0.87
CA ILE A 764 -2.75 24.15 -2.11
C ILE A 764 -3.10 22.67 -2.22
N ALA A 765 -4.11 22.36 -3.02
CA ALA A 765 -4.70 21.03 -3.10
C ALA A 765 -4.24 20.31 -4.37
N GLY A 766 -3.39 19.28 -4.22
CA GLY A 766 -2.95 18.43 -5.32
C GLY A 766 -3.78 17.17 -5.48
N ALA A 767 -4.25 16.89 -6.71
CA ALA A 767 -5.11 15.77 -7.09
C ALA A 767 -6.20 15.44 -6.05
N PRO A 768 -7.04 16.42 -5.64
CA PRO A 768 -7.98 16.20 -4.55
C PRO A 768 -9.19 15.38 -5.00
N VAL A 769 -9.66 14.47 -4.15
CA VAL A 769 -11.03 13.96 -4.23
C VAL A 769 -11.97 15.11 -3.85
N THR A 770 -12.83 15.54 -4.77
CA THR A 770 -13.78 16.63 -4.53
C THR A 770 -15.23 16.18 -4.36
N LEU A 771 -15.51 14.92 -4.72
CA LEU A 771 -16.85 14.36 -4.83
C LEU A 771 -16.80 12.83 -4.69
N TRP A 772 -17.15 12.29 -3.52
CA TRP A 772 -16.92 10.87 -3.21
C TRP A 772 -17.65 9.88 -4.13
N ILE A 773 -18.77 10.28 -4.75
CA ILE A 773 -19.50 9.43 -5.72
C ILE A 773 -18.73 9.17 -7.03
N PHE A 774 -17.62 9.86 -7.27
CA PHE A 774 -16.74 9.60 -8.41
C PHE A 774 -15.62 8.61 -8.11
N TYR A 775 -15.34 8.33 -6.83
CA TYR A 775 -14.26 7.44 -6.43
C TYR A 775 -14.76 5.99 -6.36
N ASP A 776 -13.86 5.02 -6.37
CA ASP A 776 -14.19 3.61 -6.60
C ASP A 776 -14.92 2.94 -5.41
N THR A 777 -15.50 1.77 -5.67
CA THR A 777 -16.17 0.91 -4.69
C THR A 777 -15.26 0.46 -3.54
N GLY A 778 -14.09 -0.10 -3.86
CA GLY A 778 -13.17 -0.72 -2.90
C GLY A 778 -12.69 0.24 -1.81
N TYR A 779 -12.29 1.45 -2.18
CA TYR A 779 -11.92 2.47 -1.21
C TYR A 779 -13.13 3.06 -0.50
N THR A 780 -14.09 3.57 -1.29
CA THR A 780 -15.12 4.46 -0.74
C THR A 780 -16.12 3.70 0.11
N GLU A 781 -16.56 2.52 -0.31
CA GLU A 781 -17.55 1.74 0.48
C GLU A 781 -16.92 1.20 1.77
N ARG A 782 -15.61 0.92 1.80
CA ARG A 782 -14.89 0.51 3.03
C ARG A 782 -14.95 1.58 4.12
N TYR A 783 -14.74 2.84 3.76
CA TYR A 783 -14.62 3.93 4.74
C TYR A 783 -15.90 4.75 4.92
N MET A 784 -16.69 4.91 3.86
CA MET A 784 -17.88 5.77 3.81
C MET A 784 -19.18 4.99 3.62
N GLY A 785 -19.13 3.67 3.45
CA GLY A 785 -20.31 2.83 3.19
C GLY A 785 -20.93 3.10 1.81
N HIS A 786 -22.01 2.40 1.51
CA HIS A 786 -22.80 2.66 0.29
C HIS A 786 -23.43 4.07 0.36
N PRO A 787 -23.48 4.84 -0.75
CA PRO A 787 -24.06 6.19 -0.75
C PRO A 787 -25.47 6.29 -0.19
N GLU A 788 -26.34 5.31 -0.49
CA GLU A 788 -27.73 5.27 0.01
C GLU A 788 -27.83 5.12 1.54
N HIS A 789 -26.79 4.58 2.20
CA HIS A 789 -26.78 4.38 3.66
C HIS A 789 -26.06 5.52 4.40
N ASN A 790 -25.40 6.44 3.70
CA ASN A 790 -24.62 7.52 4.30
C ASN A 790 -24.68 8.83 3.50
N GLU A 791 -25.87 9.19 3.01
CA GLU A 791 -26.07 10.39 2.17
C GLU A 791 -25.44 11.66 2.76
N GLN A 792 -25.62 11.86 4.07
CA GLN A 792 -25.08 13.02 4.78
C GLN A 792 -23.56 13.01 4.84
N GLY A 793 -22.93 11.85 5.09
CA GLY A 793 -21.48 11.73 5.09
C GLY A 793 -20.88 11.99 3.70
N TYR A 794 -21.51 11.47 2.65
CA TYR A 794 -21.10 11.75 1.27
C TYR A 794 -21.23 13.23 0.90
N TYR A 795 -22.33 13.89 1.29
CA TYR A 795 -22.51 15.33 1.05
C TYR A 795 -21.51 16.17 1.87
N LEU A 796 -21.37 15.88 3.16
CA LEU A 796 -20.46 16.61 4.05
C LEU A 796 -19.00 16.43 3.65
N GLY A 797 -18.63 15.24 3.16
CA GLY A 797 -17.32 14.89 2.65
C GLY A 797 -17.03 15.36 1.22
N SER A 798 -17.99 15.93 0.49
CA SER A 798 -17.80 16.33 -0.92
C SER A 798 -17.72 17.84 -1.07
N VAL A 799 -16.51 18.40 -1.09
CA VAL A 799 -16.26 19.85 -1.18
C VAL A 799 -16.86 20.51 -2.43
N ALA A 800 -17.03 19.76 -3.54
CA ALA A 800 -17.70 20.28 -4.74
C ALA A 800 -19.18 20.63 -4.47
N MET A 801 -19.84 19.92 -3.55
CA MET A 801 -21.24 20.16 -3.15
C MET A 801 -21.40 21.31 -2.14
N GLN A 802 -20.30 21.95 -1.77
CA GLN A 802 -20.23 23.01 -0.75
C GLN A 802 -19.41 24.20 -1.26
N ALA A 803 -19.41 24.43 -2.57
CA ALA A 803 -18.59 25.44 -3.22
C ALA A 803 -18.85 26.85 -2.65
N GLU A 804 -20.05 27.14 -2.16
CA GLU A 804 -20.43 28.41 -1.53
C GLU A 804 -19.62 28.73 -0.26
N LYS A 805 -19.10 27.70 0.43
CA LYS A 805 -18.31 27.85 1.66
C LYS A 805 -16.86 28.27 1.40
N PHE A 806 -16.38 28.19 0.16
CA PHE A 806 -15.04 28.67 -0.15
C PHE A 806 -14.93 30.19 0.04
N PRO A 807 -13.73 30.71 0.41
CA PRO A 807 -13.50 32.14 0.53
C PRO A 807 -13.84 32.90 -0.76
N SER A 808 -14.36 34.12 -0.63
CA SER A 808 -14.61 35.00 -1.79
C SER A 808 -13.36 35.80 -2.18
N GLU A 809 -12.29 35.75 -1.36
CA GLU A 809 -11.02 36.42 -1.62
C GLU A 809 -10.11 35.56 -2.53
N PRO A 810 -9.50 36.15 -3.57
CA PRO A 810 -8.55 35.45 -4.45
C PRO A 810 -7.22 35.16 -3.72
N ASN A 811 -6.34 34.40 -4.37
CA ASN A 811 -5.01 34.02 -3.86
C ASN A 811 -5.04 33.14 -2.60
N ARG A 812 -6.19 32.54 -2.27
CA ARG A 812 -6.35 31.61 -1.14
C ARG A 812 -6.45 30.14 -1.55
N LEU A 813 -6.83 29.85 -2.78
CA LEU A 813 -7.04 28.49 -3.27
C LEU A 813 -6.21 28.25 -4.53
N LEU A 814 -5.30 27.27 -4.46
CA LEU A 814 -4.58 26.73 -5.61
C LEU A 814 -4.90 25.25 -5.79
N LEU A 815 -5.40 24.90 -6.98
CA LEU A 815 -5.64 23.51 -7.41
C LEU A 815 -4.50 23.03 -8.31
N LEU A 816 -4.00 21.83 -8.04
CA LEU A 816 -2.98 21.14 -8.85
C LEU A 816 -3.52 19.78 -9.27
N HIS A 817 -3.38 19.37 -10.53
CA HIS A 817 -3.84 18.03 -10.95
C HIS A 817 -3.09 17.51 -12.18
N GLY A 818 -2.77 16.22 -12.20
CA GLY A 818 -2.38 15.50 -13.42
C GLY A 818 -3.57 15.38 -14.36
N PHE A 819 -3.37 15.63 -15.65
CA PHE A 819 -4.47 15.61 -16.63
C PHE A 819 -4.87 14.19 -17.06
N LEU A 820 -3.93 13.25 -16.93
CA LEU A 820 -4.05 11.85 -17.36
C LEU A 820 -4.39 10.92 -16.19
N ASP A 821 -4.80 11.49 -15.05
CA ASP A 821 -5.11 10.79 -13.81
C ASP A 821 -6.33 9.89 -13.99
N GLU A 822 -6.10 8.59 -13.92
CA GLU A 822 -7.10 7.52 -14.00
C GLU A 822 -7.55 7.00 -12.64
N ASN A 823 -6.92 7.47 -11.55
CA ASN A 823 -7.31 7.11 -10.19
C ASN A 823 -8.24 8.19 -9.63
N VAL A 824 -7.70 9.37 -9.31
CA VAL A 824 -8.52 10.54 -8.97
C VAL A 824 -8.76 11.27 -10.27
N HIS A 825 -9.80 10.88 -11.01
CA HIS A 825 -10.06 11.45 -12.32
C HIS A 825 -10.04 12.98 -12.28
N PHE A 826 -9.40 13.62 -13.26
CA PHE A 826 -9.39 15.09 -13.42
C PHE A 826 -10.79 15.75 -13.36
N ALA A 827 -11.85 14.97 -13.61
CA ALA A 827 -13.24 15.34 -13.39
C ALA A 827 -13.51 15.89 -11.97
N HIS A 828 -12.80 15.42 -10.94
CA HIS A 828 -12.86 15.99 -9.60
C HIS A 828 -12.50 17.48 -9.57
N THR A 829 -11.41 17.87 -10.22
CA THR A 829 -11.05 19.28 -10.32
C THR A 829 -12.03 20.02 -11.22
N SER A 830 -12.35 19.50 -12.41
CA SER A 830 -13.22 20.22 -13.34
C SER A 830 -14.64 20.46 -12.82
N ILE A 831 -15.22 19.51 -12.07
CA ILE A 831 -16.54 19.67 -11.45
C ILE A 831 -16.51 20.68 -10.29
N LEU A 832 -15.44 20.68 -9.47
CA LEU A 832 -15.27 21.69 -8.43
C LEU A 832 -15.16 23.08 -9.05
N LEU A 833 -14.38 23.25 -10.12
CA LEU A 833 -14.28 24.52 -10.85
C LEU A 833 -15.64 24.99 -11.37
N SER A 834 -16.46 24.08 -11.92
CA SER A 834 -17.82 24.40 -12.37
C SER A 834 -18.68 24.98 -11.24
N PHE A 835 -18.65 24.37 -10.05
CA PHE A 835 -19.41 24.86 -8.91
C PHE A 835 -18.82 26.14 -8.30
N LEU A 836 -17.50 26.30 -8.25
CA LEU A 836 -16.85 27.55 -7.84
C LEU A 836 -17.24 28.72 -8.75
N VAL A 837 -17.23 28.51 -10.07
CA VAL A 837 -17.67 29.52 -11.05
C VAL A 837 -19.14 29.89 -10.82
N ARG A 838 -20.03 28.90 -10.63
CA ARG A 838 -21.45 29.13 -10.34
C ARG A 838 -21.66 29.90 -9.03
N ALA A 839 -20.84 29.65 -8.02
CA ALA A 839 -20.88 30.32 -6.73
C ALA A 839 -20.13 31.66 -6.71
N GLY A 840 -19.51 32.07 -7.82
CA GLY A 840 -18.73 33.32 -7.91
C GLY A 840 -17.46 33.33 -7.05
N LYS A 841 -16.83 32.16 -6.86
CA LYS A 841 -15.63 31.99 -6.02
C LYS A 841 -14.35 31.97 -6.85
N PRO A 842 -13.28 32.67 -6.42
CA PRO A 842 -12.00 32.70 -7.12
C PRO A 842 -11.18 31.42 -6.89
N TYR A 843 -10.30 31.10 -7.84
CA TYR A 843 -9.35 29.99 -7.75
C TYR A 843 -8.13 30.24 -8.64
N ASP A 844 -7.01 29.62 -8.28
CA ASP A 844 -5.84 29.42 -9.14
C ASP A 844 -5.74 27.93 -9.52
N LEU A 845 -5.26 27.62 -10.73
CA LEU A 845 -5.18 26.25 -11.24
C LEU A 845 -3.86 26.03 -11.98
N GLN A 846 -3.20 24.90 -11.72
CA GLN A 846 -2.12 24.38 -12.54
C GLN A 846 -2.40 22.92 -12.93
N ILE A 847 -2.25 22.63 -14.22
CA ILE A 847 -2.43 21.31 -14.80
C ILE A 847 -1.05 20.77 -15.17
N TYR A 848 -0.83 19.47 -14.92
CA TYR A 848 0.35 18.74 -15.41
C TYR A 848 -0.09 17.78 -16.53
N PRO A 849 0.04 18.17 -17.81
CA PRO A 849 -0.62 17.47 -18.91
C PRO A 849 -0.08 16.07 -19.22
N GLN A 850 1.14 15.78 -18.76
CA GLN A 850 1.83 14.50 -18.97
C GLN A 850 1.73 13.56 -17.76
N GLU A 851 1.07 14.00 -16.70
CA GLU A 851 1.08 13.30 -15.41
C GLU A 851 -0.27 12.65 -15.11
N ARG A 852 -0.20 11.54 -14.39
CA ARG A 852 -1.35 10.78 -13.89
C ARG A 852 -1.55 11.11 -12.40
N HIS A 853 -1.85 10.12 -11.56
CA HIS A 853 -1.88 10.30 -10.10
C HIS A 853 -0.48 10.43 -9.46
N SER A 854 0.56 10.35 -10.26
CA SER A 854 1.96 10.53 -9.86
C SER A 854 2.66 11.53 -10.78
N ILE A 855 3.75 12.14 -10.28
CA ILE A 855 4.64 12.99 -11.07
C ILE A 855 5.88 12.18 -11.42
N ARG A 856 6.00 11.78 -12.68
CA ARG A 856 7.10 10.96 -13.20
C ARG A 856 8.05 11.72 -14.09
N VAL A 857 7.56 12.65 -14.91
CA VAL A 857 8.43 13.47 -15.75
C VAL A 857 9.16 14.46 -14.84
N PRO A 858 10.51 14.45 -14.80
CA PRO A 858 11.27 15.30 -13.90
C PRO A 858 10.86 16.77 -13.99
N GLU A 859 10.69 17.27 -15.22
CA GLU A 859 10.32 18.66 -15.55
C GLU A 859 9.00 19.09 -14.89
N SER A 860 8.00 18.20 -14.84
CA SER A 860 6.73 18.44 -14.12
C SER A 860 6.97 18.62 -12.63
N GLY A 861 7.83 17.79 -12.03
CA GLY A 861 8.23 17.90 -10.63
C GLY A 861 9.00 19.18 -10.35
N GLU A 862 9.92 19.59 -11.23
CA GLU A 862 10.65 20.85 -11.07
C GLU A 862 9.72 22.06 -11.14
N HIS A 863 8.76 22.04 -12.07
CA HIS A 863 7.77 23.09 -12.21
C HIS A 863 6.83 23.16 -11.01
N TYR A 864 6.36 22.01 -10.52
CA TYR A 864 5.52 21.91 -9.33
C TYR A 864 6.18 22.56 -8.11
N GLU A 865 7.40 22.13 -7.78
CA GLU A 865 8.12 22.65 -6.62
C GLU A 865 8.38 24.17 -6.75
N LEU A 866 8.73 24.62 -7.96
CA LEU A 866 8.96 26.02 -8.26
C LEU A 866 7.71 26.88 -8.07
N HIS A 867 6.59 26.43 -8.63
CA HIS A 867 5.32 27.13 -8.51
C HIS A 867 4.80 27.14 -7.07
N LEU A 868 4.96 26.03 -6.34
CA LEU A 868 4.60 25.93 -4.93
C LEU A 868 5.35 26.96 -4.08
N LEU A 869 6.69 27.03 -4.21
CA LEU A 869 7.49 28.02 -3.49
C LEU A 869 7.11 29.45 -3.87
N TYR A 870 6.92 29.72 -5.16
CA TYR A 870 6.54 31.04 -5.63
C TYR A 870 5.15 31.47 -5.09
N TYR A 871 4.18 30.56 -5.10
CA TYR A 871 2.83 30.83 -4.59
C TYR A 871 2.84 31.12 -3.08
N LEU A 872 3.55 30.31 -2.30
CA LEU A 872 3.73 30.54 -0.86
C LEU A 872 4.46 31.85 -0.57
N GLN A 873 5.43 32.25 -1.39
CA GLN A 873 6.13 33.53 -1.24
C GLN A 873 5.17 34.70 -1.47
N GLU A 874 4.44 34.69 -2.59
CA GLU A 874 3.63 35.84 -3.03
C GLU A 874 2.29 35.99 -2.29
N ASN A 875 1.80 34.92 -1.67
CA ASN A 875 0.46 34.87 -1.06
C ASN A 875 0.45 34.49 0.43
N LEU A 876 1.61 34.18 1.02
CA LEU A 876 1.71 33.87 2.46
C LEU A 876 2.92 34.54 3.16
N GLY A 877 4.13 34.26 2.68
CA GLY A 877 5.35 34.50 3.47
C GLY A 877 5.98 35.88 3.35
N SER A 878 5.89 36.52 2.17
CA SER A 878 6.60 37.77 1.90
C SER A 878 5.87 39.01 2.43
N HIS A 879 6.59 40.13 2.50
CA HIS A 879 5.99 41.43 2.88
C HIS A 879 4.86 41.84 1.91
N ILE A 880 4.99 41.52 0.63
CA ILE A 880 3.96 41.82 -0.38
C ILE A 880 2.69 41.00 -0.15
N ALA A 881 2.82 39.76 0.34
CA ALA A 881 1.65 38.95 0.70
C ALA A 881 0.81 39.63 1.79
N ALA A 882 1.46 40.23 2.79
CA ALA A 882 0.75 40.99 3.83
C ALA A 882 0.08 42.26 3.27
N MET A 883 0.72 42.95 2.32
CA MET A 883 0.13 44.12 1.67
C MET A 883 -1.08 43.78 0.80
N LYS A 884 -1.17 42.57 0.22
CA LYS A 884 -2.35 42.12 -0.55
C LYS A 884 -3.55 41.79 0.33
N ALA A 885 -3.33 41.52 1.62
CA ALA A 885 -4.36 41.14 2.57
C ALA A 885 -4.97 42.35 3.30
N MET A 886 -4.29 43.50 3.26
CA MET A 886 -4.81 44.82 3.66
C MET A 886 -5.68 45.41 2.54
#